data_AF-A0A0S7EW39-F1
#
_entry.id   AF-A0A0S7EW39-F1
#
_cell.length_a   1.000
_cell.length_b   1.000
_cell.length_c   1.000
_cell.angle_alpha   90.00
_cell.angle_beta   90.00
_cell.angle_gamma   90.00
#
_symmetry.space_group_name_H-M   'P 1'
#
loop_
_entity.id
_entity.type
_entity.pdbx_description
1 polymer ?
#
loop_
_entity_poly.entity_id
_entity_poly.type
_entity_poly.pdbx_seq_one_letter_code
_entity_poly.pdbx_strand_id
1 'polypeptide(L)'
;MKIKKEAEAKPAKPVRRGDEDEDEDDLGADVLPPDSLITLVQPELPSLSRLWLAMLRDYALLTLPAEFSSQLPPDGGAFYTPETIDTARLHYRSSWAPVLHAVALWLNSNGFEVNDNQEDHSLTPSKVPNALQGSSSSAKMLEDSVKDRMHLMLGVSIEFLCFPRPEEPIEHVMSCLQALSTLLETPCAKTHMAEDQLLAVELLNVLHRLLLTRDPPAVQLQVTTVVQETIRAAVDHLQQQRANRGKEDEGEKDSLTGLGEGGDTGELVPGKSLVYAAMELLVFILVRHIPQLNSRVKESPSHAPLRPQRLPDESARLVANTVSILAELPSLCSPAGATTILPTVLFLITGVLKETAIKAPDNSVPVPVSAALQGIKTIITSPLAQEESIQTQWTTLIRSSLASVLEYSHPDESRPDMDEVSMLTAITLFLLSASSELVGVIVLQKGCMDRFRNALNSSDPWVQARCYQLLLSVFQHSNRALSTPYIHALAPLMVEKLKAVERSRPGTAAELQAVQEGIRVLENLVNMGEEKNRVQLLALLVPTLISYLLDENAISSAPQVSKNLHDFALQNLMRIGPLYPAAFKTVIGAAPELKTRLESAIRANQASSKAKAAARQAQPTVQAAPTIKLKTSFF
;
A
#
# COMPACT_ATOMS: atom_id res chain seq x y z
N MET A 1 37.01 -41.37 5.80
CA MET A 1 38.28 -40.60 5.89
C MET A 1 37.99 -39.24 5.27
N LYS A 2 37.57 -38.20 6.01
CA LYS A 2 38.34 -37.29 6.89
C LYS A 2 39.61 -36.72 6.23
N ILE A 3 39.73 -35.38 6.32
CA ILE A 3 40.89 -34.47 6.05
C ILE A 3 40.83 -33.90 4.62
N LYS A 4 40.80 -32.59 4.30
CA LYS A 4 41.06 -31.26 4.93
C LYS A 4 40.32 -30.23 4.01
N LYS A 5 39.52 -29.24 4.41
CA LYS A 5 39.67 -28.08 5.33
C LYS A 5 40.87 -27.18 4.97
N GLU A 6 40.59 -26.07 4.27
CA GLU A 6 41.10 -24.69 4.49
C GLU A 6 40.92 -23.82 3.24
N ALA A 7 40.14 -22.73 3.36
CA ALA A 7 40.39 -21.38 2.78
C ALA A 7 39.10 -20.52 2.79
N GLU A 8 38.54 -20.27 3.98
CA GLU A 8 37.79 -19.03 4.23
C GLU A 8 38.67 -18.18 5.14
N ALA A 9 39.24 -17.11 4.61
CA ALA A 9 40.03 -16.14 5.36
C ALA A 9 39.45 -14.74 5.14
N LYS A 10 38.48 -14.35 5.99
CA LYS A 10 38.18 -12.94 6.27
C LYS A 10 39.20 -12.43 7.30
N PRO A 11 39.81 -11.25 7.13
CA PRO A 11 40.64 -10.68 8.18
C PRO A 11 39.76 -9.99 9.24
N ALA A 12 40.07 -10.28 10.50
CA ALA A 12 39.45 -9.68 11.68
C ALA A 12 39.97 -8.24 11.94
N LYS A 13 39.08 -7.33 12.35
CA LYS A 13 39.44 -6.07 13.02
C LYS A 13 39.14 -6.18 14.53
N PRO A 14 39.93 -5.49 15.40
CA PRO A 14 40.00 -5.79 16.82
C PRO A 14 38.89 -5.11 17.65
N VAL A 15 38.55 -5.77 18.75
CA VAL A 15 37.61 -5.33 19.79
C VAL A 15 38.22 -4.24 20.69
N ARG A 16 37.47 -3.16 20.96
CA ARG A 16 37.58 -2.37 22.20
C ARG A 16 36.17 -2.11 22.76
N ARG A 17 36.05 -2.25 24.08
CA ARG A 17 34.84 -2.15 24.94
C ARG A 17 34.58 -0.72 25.43
N GLY A 18 33.28 -0.39 25.62
CA GLY A 18 32.71 0.59 26.57
C GLY A 18 32.90 2.06 26.18
N ASP A 19 31.92 2.96 26.20
CA ASP A 19 30.66 3.04 26.97
C ASP A 19 29.54 3.74 26.16
N GLU A 20 28.32 3.58 26.64
CA GLU A 20 27.07 4.26 26.24
C GLU A 20 27.13 5.76 26.54
N ASP A 21 26.64 6.59 25.63
CA ASP A 21 25.81 7.78 25.92
C ASP A 21 25.04 8.15 24.64
N GLU A 22 23.72 8.19 24.76
CA GLU A 22 22.75 8.66 23.77
C GLU A 22 22.87 10.18 23.63
N ASP A 23 22.86 10.70 22.41
CA ASP A 23 22.28 12.00 22.09
C ASP A 23 21.77 11.95 20.63
N GLU A 24 20.45 12.03 20.49
CA GLU A 24 19.77 12.44 19.26
C GLU A 24 20.23 13.87 18.91
N ASP A 25 20.77 14.07 17.72
CA ASP A 25 20.21 15.03 16.77
C ASP A 25 21.04 15.12 15.48
N ASP A 26 20.27 15.34 14.41
CA ASP A 26 20.62 16.03 13.18
C ASP A 26 20.81 15.20 11.90
N LEU A 27 19.92 15.53 10.96
CA LEU A 27 19.85 15.11 9.57
C LEU A 27 21.06 15.68 8.82
N GLY A 28 22.24 15.12 9.05
CA GLY A 28 23.47 15.45 8.36
C GLY A 28 23.55 14.72 7.02
N ALA A 29 23.60 15.50 5.93
CA ALA A 29 23.82 15.06 4.56
C ALA A 29 24.84 13.92 4.44
N ASP A 30 24.50 12.95 3.58
CA ASP A 30 25.33 11.80 3.20
C ASP A 30 26.60 12.29 2.46
N VAL A 31 27.60 12.75 3.21
CA VAL A 31 28.90 13.15 2.65
C VAL A 31 29.69 11.88 2.39
N LEU A 32 29.55 11.37 1.16
CA LEU A 32 30.36 10.27 0.65
C LEU A 32 31.86 10.62 0.70
N PRO A 33 32.75 9.64 0.94
CA PRO A 33 34.20 9.87 1.00
C PRO A 33 34.74 10.59 -0.24
N PRO A 34 35.78 11.45 -0.11
CA PRO A 34 36.33 12.24 -1.22
C PRO A 34 36.97 11.41 -2.35
N ASP A 35 37.19 10.10 -2.12
CA ASP A 35 37.70 9.13 -3.11
C ASP A 35 36.60 8.23 -3.70
N SER A 36 35.32 8.60 -3.54
CA SER A 36 34.23 7.82 -4.12
C SER A 36 34.23 7.95 -5.64
N LEU A 37 34.11 6.83 -6.37
CA LEU A 37 34.04 6.80 -7.83
C LEU A 37 33.03 7.82 -8.40
N ILE A 38 31.95 8.08 -7.67
CA ILE A 38 30.95 9.08 -8.05
C ILE A 38 31.52 10.50 -8.13
N THR A 39 32.43 10.90 -7.24
CA THR A 39 33.06 12.23 -7.21
C THR A 39 34.00 12.43 -8.41
N LEU A 40 34.57 11.34 -8.94
CA LEU A 40 35.42 11.34 -10.14
C LEU A 40 34.61 11.27 -11.44
N VAL A 41 33.47 10.59 -11.44
CA VAL A 41 32.62 10.39 -12.63
C VAL A 41 31.63 11.54 -12.84
N GLN A 42 31.19 12.20 -11.77
CA GLN A 42 30.26 13.32 -11.80
C GLN A 42 30.64 14.45 -12.78
N PRO A 43 31.90 14.92 -12.88
CA PRO A 43 32.26 15.96 -13.85
C PRO A 43 32.18 15.49 -15.31
N GLU A 44 32.39 14.21 -15.58
CA GLU A 44 32.39 13.63 -16.93
C GLU A 44 31.01 13.14 -17.36
N LEU A 45 30.00 13.21 -16.49
CA LEU A 45 28.66 12.68 -16.73
C LEU A 45 27.98 13.26 -17.99
N PRO A 46 28.11 14.57 -18.34
CA PRO A 46 27.57 15.12 -19.58
C PRO A 46 28.24 14.57 -20.84
N SER A 47 29.56 14.33 -20.78
CA SER A 47 30.31 13.72 -21.89
C SER A 47 29.96 12.24 -22.04
N LEU A 48 29.92 11.52 -20.92
CA LEU A 48 29.56 10.11 -20.88
C LEU A 48 28.14 9.85 -21.36
N SER A 49 27.17 10.70 -21.01
CA SER A 49 25.78 10.51 -21.46
C SER A 49 25.65 10.60 -22.99
N ARG A 50 26.38 11.53 -23.63
CA ARG A 50 26.45 11.62 -25.09
C ARG A 50 27.07 10.37 -25.72
N LEU A 51 28.17 9.87 -25.13
CA LEU A 51 28.84 8.66 -25.61
C LEU A 51 27.97 7.40 -25.42
N TRP A 52 27.25 7.29 -24.30
CA TRP A 52 26.31 6.21 -24.04
C TRP A 52 25.13 6.22 -25.02
N LEU A 53 24.56 7.40 -25.30
CA LEU A 53 23.51 7.54 -26.31
C LEU A 53 24.01 7.17 -27.71
N ALA A 54 25.22 7.60 -28.08
CA ALA A 54 25.84 7.22 -29.35
C ALA A 54 26.07 5.70 -29.45
N MET A 55 26.51 5.07 -28.34
CA MET A 55 26.69 3.62 -28.27
C MET A 55 25.36 2.88 -28.43
N LEU A 56 24.29 3.35 -27.79
CA LEU A 56 22.96 2.73 -27.93
C LEU A 56 22.39 2.90 -29.35
N ARG A 57 22.66 4.03 -30.01
CA ARG A 57 22.30 4.23 -31.43
C ARG A 57 23.04 3.26 -32.33
N ASP A 58 24.34 3.11 -32.14
CA ASP A 58 25.15 2.13 -32.88
C ASP A 58 24.64 0.71 -32.63
N TYR A 59 24.34 0.36 -31.37
CA TYR A 59 23.78 -0.94 -31.01
C TYR A 59 22.45 -1.20 -31.73
N ALA A 60 21.50 -0.26 -31.67
CA ALA A 60 20.19 -0.37 -32.32
C ALA A 60 20.32 -0.55 -33.84
N LEU A 61 21.22 0.17 -34.49
CA LEU A 61 21.46 0.01 -35.93
C LEU A 61 22.07 -1.36 -36.28
N LEU A 62 22.92 -1.89 -35.41
CA LEU A 62 23.59 -3.17 -35.62
C LEU A 62 22.71 -4.38 -35.29
N THR A 63 21.64 -4.21 -34.52
CA THR A 63 20.63 -5.25 -34.25
C THR A 63 19.54 -5.33 -35.32
N LEU A 64 19.44 -4.33 -36.20
CA LEU A 64 18.46 -4.32 -37.28
C LEU A 64 18.51 -5.60 -38.14
N PRO A 65 17.35 -6.12 -38.55
CA PRO A 65 17.26 -7.20 -39.53
C PRO A 65 18.01 -6.87 -40.83
N ALA A 66 18.50 -7.91 -41.53
CA ALA A 66 19.32 -7.76 -42.73
C ALA A 66 18.61 -6.99 -43.86
N GLU A 67 17.28 -6.98 -43.85
CA GLU A 67 16.42 -6.25 -44.79
C GLU A 67 16.59 -4.72 -44.65
N PHE A 68 17.08 -4.24 -43.51
CA PHE A 68 17.33 -2.83 -43.22
C PHE A 68 18.82 -2.46 -43.29
N SER A 69 19.67 -3.31 -43.88
CA SER A 69 21.11 -3.03 -43.99
C SER A 69 21.42 -1.73 -44.73
N SER A 70 20.50 -1.22 -45.56
CA SER A 70 20.60 0.07 -46.24
C SER A 70 20.54 1.28 -45.29
N GLN A 71 20.10 1.10 -44.04
CA GLN A 71 20.07 2.13 -43.01
C GLN A 71 21.41 2.28 -42.28
N LEU A 72 22.35 1.35 -42.47
CA LEU A 72 23.68 1.43 -41.86
C LEU A 72 24.49 2.58 -42.48
N PRO A 73 25.14 3.43 -41.67
CA PRO A 73 26.01 4.47 -42.19
C PRO A 73 27.15 3.88 -43.04
N PRO A 74 27.42 4.41 -44.24
CA PRO A 74 28.45 3.87 -45.14
C PRO A 74 29.87 3.97 -44.56
N ASP A 75 30.11 4.97 -43.70
CA ASP A 75 31.40 5.24 -43.07
C ASP A 75 31.58 4.58 -41.69
N GLY A 76 30.57 3.85 -41.20
CA GLY A 76 30.54 3.28 -39.85
C GLY A 76 29.81 4.16 -38.82
N GLY A 77 29.63 3.63 -37.61
CA GLY A 77 28.96 4.31 -36.50
C GLY A 77 29.90 5.17 -35.66
N ALA A 78 29.44 5.58 -34.47
CA ALA A 78 30.21 6.42 -33.57
C ALA A 78 31.49 5.74 -33.05
N PHE A 79 31.45 4.42 -32.80
CA PHE A 79 32.62 3.66 -32.29
C PHE A 79 33.03 2.45 -33.14
N TYR A 80 32.53 2.32 -34.37
CA TYR A 80 32.92 1.23 -35.27
C TYR A 80 33.05 1.70 -36.71
N THR A 81 33.93 1.03 -37.45
CA THR A 81 34.07 1.19 -38.91
C THR A 81 33.51 -0.06 -39.61
N PRO A 82 33.27 -0.02 -40.93
CA PRO A 82 32.82 -1.21 -41.68
C PRO A 82 33.76 -2.42 -41.50
N GLU A 83 35.04 -2.19 -41.25
CA GLU A 83 36.06 -3.22 -41.02
C GLU A 83 36.01 -3.84 -39.61
N THR A 84 35.56 -3.08 -38.60
CA THR A 84 35.53 -3.50 -37.19
C THR A 84 34.15 -3.91 -36.69
N ILE A 85 33.13 -3.86 -37.56
CA ILE A 85 31.71 -4.09 -37.22
C ILE A 85 31.47 -5.38 -36.44
N ASP A 86 32.11 -6.50 -36.81
CA ASP A 86 31.92 -7.79 -36.15
C ASP A 86 32.51 -7.83 -34.74
N THR A 87 33.63 -7.13 -34.52
CA THR A 87 34.22 -7.01 -33.19
C THR A 87 33.40 -6.08 -32.29
N ALA A 88 32.90 -4.97 -32.85
CA ALA A 88 32.06 -4.01 -32.13
C ALA A 88 30.74 -4.64 -31.66
N ARG A 89 30.11 -5.49 -32.49
CA ARG A 89 28.89 -6.24 -32.13
C ARG A 89 29.04 -7.03 -30.83
N LEU A 90 30.20 -7.67 -30.61
CA LEU A 90 30.44 -8.44 -29.39
C LEU A 90 30.46 -7.55 -28.14
N HIS A 91 31.14 -6.40 -28.23
CA HIS A 91 31.25 -5.43 -27.14
C HIS A 91 29.92 -4.73 -26.84
N TYR A 92 29.14 -4.40 -27.87
CA TYR A 92 27.82 -3.82 -27.65
C TYR A 92 26.87 -4.85 -27.01
N ARG A 93 26.89 -6.10 -27.47
CA ARG A 93 26.08 -7.18 -26.90
C ARG A 93 26.38 -7.45 -25.42
N SER A 94 27.62 -7.25 -24.96
CA SER A 94 27.97 -7.45 -23.55
C SER A 94 27.62 -6.26 -22.64
N SER A 95 27.45 -5.06 -23.20
CA SER A 95 27.46 -3.82 -22.41
C SER A 95 26.19 -2.97 -22.58
N TRP A 96 25.33 -3.26 -23.55
CA TRP A 96 24.15 -2.44 -23.86
C TRP A 96 23.18 -2.32 -22.67
N ALA A 97 22.93 -3.41 -21.93
CA ALA A 97 21.92 -3.43 -20.86
C ALA A 97 22.23 -2.49 -19.69
N PRO A 98 23.44 -2.50 -19.08
CA PRO A 98 23.78 -1.52 -18.05
C PRO A 98 23.89 -0.09 -18.61
N VAL A 99 24.34 0.08 -19.86
CA VAL A 99 24.41 1.40 -20.52
C VAL A 99 23.00 1.97 -20.72
N LEU A 100 22.04 1.15 -21.14
CA LEU A 100 20.63 1.52 -21.27
C LEU A 100 20.07 2.00 -19.93
N HIS A 101 20.32 1.28 -18.84
CA HIS A 101 19.86 1.70 -17.52
C HIS A 101 20.53 3.01 -17.07
N ALA A 102 21.83 3.19 -17.30
CA ALA A 102 22.54 4.43 -16.99
C ALA A 102 21.99 5.63 -17.78
N VAL A 103 21.67 5.45 -19.06
CA VAL A 103 21.05 6.49 -19.89
C VAL A 103 19.66 6.83 -19.38
N ALA A 104 18.84 5.84 -19.00
CA ALA A 104 17.52 6.09 -18.42
C ALA A 104 17.59 6.90 -17.12
N LEU A 105 18.52 6.57 -16.22
CA LEU A 105 18.77 7.35 -14.99
C LEU A 105 19.18 8.79 -15.30
N TRP A 106 20.10 8.97 -16.26
CA TRP A 106 20.58 10.29 -16.66
C TRP A 106 19.47 11.14 -17.30
N LEU A 107 18.63 10.55 -18.14
CA LEU A 107 17.49 11.22 -18.77
C LEU A 107 16.45 11.65 -17.72
N ASN A 108 16.15 10.79 -16.74
CA ASN A 108 15.25 11.10 -15.63
C ASN A 108 15.78 12.27 -14.79
N SER A 109 17.08 12.31 -14.49
CA SER A 109 17.66 13.40 -13.68
C SER A 109 17.77 14.75 -14.41
N ASN A 110 17.89 14.76 -15.75
CA ASN A 110 18.14 15.97 -16.53
C ASN A 110 16.97 16.38 -17.45
N GLY A 111 15.80 15.74 -17.32
CA GLY A 111 14.60 16.13 -18.06
C GLY A 111 14.72 15.99 -19.58
N PHE A 112 15.55 15.06 -20.06
CA PHE A 112 15.84 14.85 -21.48
C PHE A 112 16.46 16.06 -22.21
N GLU A 113 16.95 17.08 -21.50
CA GLU A 113 17.67 18.21 -22.09
C GLU A 113 19.16 17.86 -22.15
N VAL A 114 19.73 17.81 -23.37
CA VAL A 114 21.19 17.89 -23.53
C VAL A 114 21.46 19.33 -23.89
N ASN A 115 22.25 20.04 -23.09
CA ASN A 115 22.81 21.32 -23.49
C ASN A 115 23.81 21.07 -24.64
N ASP A 116 23.32 20.93 -25.87
CA ASP A 116 24.15 20.85 -27.08
C ASP A 116 24.88 22.18 -27.38
N ASN A 117 24.70 23.21 -26.52
CA ASN A 117 25.31 24.53 -26.69
C ASN A 117 26.80 24.59 -26.35
N GLN A 118 27.46 23.46 -26.07
CA GLN A 118 28.86 23.45 -25.70
C GLN A 118 29.64 22.36 -26.41
N GLU A 119 29.52 22.27 -27.74
CA GLU A 119 30.56 21.69 -28.62
C GLU A 119 30.20 21.89 -30.10
N ASP A 120 30.51 23.07 -30.63
CA ASP A 120 30.79 23.24 -32.07
C ASP A 120 31.94 24.26 -32.23
N HIS A 121 33.11 23.85 -31.75
CA HIS A 121 34.38 24.47 -32.12
C HIS A 121 35.20 23.50 -32.96
N SER A 122 34.83 23.34 -34.23
CA SER A 122 35.82 23.18 -35.29
C SER A 122 35.30 23.61 -36.69
N LEU A 123 35.89 24.71 -37.17
CA LEU A 123 36.32 24.96 -38.55
C LEU A 123 35.25 25.26 -39.65
N THR A 124 34.77 26.51 -39.72
CA THR A 124 34.86 27.38 -40.93
C THR A 124 34.33 28.80 -40.61
N PRO A 125 35.01 29.90 -41.00
CA PRO A 125 34.46 31.24 -40.87
C PRO A 125 33.86 31.70 -42.21
N SER A 126 32.53 31.82 -42.29
CA SER A 126 31.95 32.80 -43.22
C SER A 126 30.63 33.37 -42.68
N LYS A 127 30.62 34.69 -42.62
CA LYS A 127 29.61 35.61 -42.10
C LYS A 127 28.30 35.54 -42.88
N VAL A 128 27.14 35.64 -42.20
CA VAL A 128 26.32 36.88 -42.10
C VAL A 128 25.30 36.75 -40.96
N PRO A 129 25.11 37.78 -40.11
CA PRO A 129 24.08 37.77 -39.08
C PRO A 129 22.79 38.41 -39.60
N ASN A 130 21.68 37.68 -39.56
CA ASN A 130 20.35 38.29 -39.54
C ASN A 130 19.52 37.63 -38.44
N ALA A 131 19.39 38.37 -37.34
CA ALA A 131 18.45 38.08 -36.27
C ALA A 131 17.02 38.38 -36.72
N LEU A 132 16.06 37.83 -35.95
CA LEU A 132 14.62 38.15 -35.88
C LEU A 132 13.67 37.11 -36.52
N GLN A 133 13.67 35.89 -35.96
CA GLN A 133 12.50 35.03 -35.70
C GLN A 133 12.99 33.64 -35.26
N GLY A 134 12.77 33.21 -34.00
CA GLY A 134 13.31 31.90 -33.60
C GLY A 134 12.96 31.32 -32.23
N SER A 135 11.91 31.78 -31.53
CA SER A 135 11.50 31.09 -30.29
C SER A 135 10.67 29.83 -30.55
N SER A 136 9.92 29.76 -31.66
CA SER A 136 9.04 28.61 -31.97
C SER A 136 9.76 27.46 -32.71
N SER A 137 10.87 27.74 -33.40
CA SER A 137 11.65 26.70 -34.10
C SER A 137 12.56 25.93 -33.14
N SER A 138 13.16 26.61 -32.17
CA SER A 138 14.01 25.99 -31.14
C SER A 138 13.21 25.03 -30.24
N ALA A 139 11.99 25.43 -29.84
CA ALA A 139 11.11 24.58 -29.03
C ALA A 139 10.70 23.29 -29.75
N LYS A 140 10.40 23.36 -31.06
CA LYS A 140 10.08 22.17 -31.87
C LYS A 140 11.28 21.24 -32.04
N MET A 141 12.47 21.79 -32.28
CA MET A 141 13.69 20.98 -32.39
C MET A 141 14.03 20.26 -31.06
N LEU A 142 13.78 20.91 -29.93
CA LEU A 142 13.95 20.29 -28.61
C LEU A 142 12.93 19.16 -28.39
N GLU A 143 11.66 19.39 -28.73
CA GLU A 143 10.60 18.38 -28.62
C GLU A 143 10.87 17.15 -29.51
N ASP A 144 11.34 17.36 -30.74
CA ASP A 144 11.72 16.29 -31.67
C ASP A 144 12.92 15.49 -31.13
N SER A 145 13.93 16.16 -30.55
CA SER A 145 15.08 15.51 -29.92
C SER A 145 14.70 14.63 -28.72
N VAL A 146 13.73 15.08 -27.91
CA VAL A 146 13.18 14.29 -26.80
C VAL A 146 12.46 13.05 -27.32
N LYS A 147 11.64 13.20 -28.38
CA LYS A 147 10.94 12.08 -29.03
C LYS A 147 11.92 11.06 -29.62
N ASP A 148 12.99 11.51 -30.28
CA ASP A 148 14.00 10.61 -30.83
C ASP A 148 14.71 9.79 -29.75
N ARG A 149 15.04 10.42 -28.60
CA ARG A 149 15.64 9.72 -27.45
C ARG A 149 14.65 8.73 -26.84
N MET A 150 13.38 9.09 -26.73
CA MET A 150 12.32 8.19 -26.26
C MET A 150 12.18 6.98 -27.19
N HIS A 151 12.10 7.18 -28.50
CA HIS A 151 12.00 6.09 -29.47
C HIS A 151 13.22 5.17 -29.43
N LEU A 152 14.42 5.71 -29.28
CA LEU A 152 15.63 4.89 -29.12
C LEU A 152 15.56 4.01 -27.87
N MET A 153 15.24 4.62 -26.71
CA MET A 153 15.20 3.90 -25.43
C MET A 153 14.11 2.83 -25.41
N LEU A 154 12.90 3.17 -25.86
CA LEU A 154 11.79 2.23 -25.96
C LEU A 154 12.03 1.17 -27.03
N GLY A 155 12.56 1.55 -28.20
CA GLY A 155 12.85 0.64 -29.30
C GLY A 155 13.83 -0.46 -28.91
N VAL A 156 14.99 -0.08 -28.33
CA VAL A 156 15.98 -1.05 -27.84
C VAL A 156 15.38 -1.97 -26.76
N SER A 157 14.58 -1.40 -25.86
CA SER A 157 13.98 -2.16 -24.77
C SER A 157 12.92 -3.15 -25.26
N ILE A 158 12.00 -2.69 -26.11
CA ILE A 158 10.90 -3.49 -26.67
C ILE A 158 11.46 -4.58 -27.58
N GLU A 159 12.42 -4.27 -28.45
CA GLU A 159 13.08 -5.25 -29.32
C GLU A 159 13.66 -6.41 -28.51
N PHE A 160 14.42 -6.09 -27.46
CA PHE A 160 15.03 -7.10 -26.60
C PHE A 160 13.99 -7.92 -25.83
N LEU A 161 13.00 -7.26 -25.21
CA LEU A 161 11.99 -7.92 -24.37
C LEU A 161 10.95 -8.70 -25.19
N CYS A 162 10.78 -8.40 -26.49
CA CYS A 162 9.90 -9.15 -27.38
C CYS A 162 10.33 -10.62 -27.52
N PHE A 163 11.64 -10.88 -27.53
CA PHE A 163 12.18 -12.23 -27.70
C PHE A 163 13.54 -12.39 -26.98
N PRO A 164 13.56 -12.41 -25.63
CA PRO A 164 14.79 -12.61 -24.88
C PRO A 164 15.23 -14.07 -25.02
N ARG A 165 16.26 -14.31 -25.84
CA ARG A 165 16.80 -15.65 -26.08
C ARG A 165 17.09 -16.35 -24.74
N PRO A 166 16.74 -17.64 -24.56
CA PRO A 166 16.89 -18.34 -23.27
C PRO A 166 18.28 -18.19 -22.63
N GLU A 167 19.32 -18.07 -23.46
CA GLU A 167 20.72 -17.95 -23.07
C GLU A 167 21.09 -16.55 -22.52
N GLU A 168 20.25 -15.54 -22.72
CA GLU A 168 20.48 -14.19 -22.17
C GLU A 168 20.41 -14.20 -20.63
N PRO A 169 21.37 -13.53 -19.96
CA PRO A 169 21.38 -13.46 -18.51
C PRO A 169 20.18 -12.66 -17.99
N ILE A 170 19.66 -13.09 -16.84
CA ILE A 170 18.53 -12.42 -16.16
C ILE A 170 18.87 -10.96 -15.83
N GLU A 171 20.16 -10.66 -15.59
CA GLU A 171 20.65 -9.30 -15.35
C GLU A 171 20.33 -8.35 -16.51
N HIS A 172 20.45 -8.78 -17.77
CA HIS A 172 20.09 -7.94 -18.93
C HIS A 172 18.59 -7.63 -18.95
N VAL A 173 17.75 -8.63 -18.63
CA VAL A 173 16.29 -8.45 -18.51
C VAL A 173 15.96 -7.47 -17.40
N MET A 174 16.59 -7.62 -16.23
CA MET A 174 16.38 -6.74 -15.09
C MET A 174 16.82 -5.30 -15.40
N SER A 175 18.01 -5.09 -15.95
CA SER A 175 18.49 -3.76 -16.33
C SER A 175 17.60 -3.09 -17.37
N CYS A 176 17.09 -3.85 -18.34
CA CYS A 176 16.15 -3.34 -19.34
C CYS A 176 14.81 -2.91 -18.71
N LEU A 177 14.23 -3.74 -17.82
CA LEU A 177 12.99 -3.41 -17.14
C LEU A 177 13.15 -2.27 -16.13
N GLN A 178 14.33 -2.15 -15.49
CA GLN A 178 14.69 -1.02 -14.64
C GLN A 178 14.86 0.26 -15.46
N ALA A 179 15.49 0.18 -16.63
CA ALA A 179 15.58 1.31 -17.56
C ALA A 179 14.18 1.80 -17.96
N LEU A 180 13.27 0.89 -18.31
CA LEU A 180 11.89 1.24 -18.65
C LEU A 180 11.14 1.89 -17.49
N SER A 181 11.22 1.34 -16.27
CA SER A 181 10.54 1.95 -15.11
C SER A 181 11.08 3.35 -14.83
N THR A 182 12.41 3.52 -14.82
CA THR A 182 13.05 4.81 -14.59
C THR A 182 12.72 5.82 -15.69
N LEU A 183 12.64 5.39 -16.95
CA LEU A 183 12.25 6.24 -18.07
C LEU A 183 10.82 6.76 -17.87
N LEU A 184 9.88 5.85 -17.57
CA LEU A 184 8.46 6.15 -17.42
C LEU A 184 8.13 6.99 -16.17
N GLU A 185 9.04 7.14 -15.21
CA GLU A 185 8.87 8.07 -14.10
C GLU A 185 8.89 9.55 -14.57
N THR A 186 9.52 9.84 -15.71
CA THR A 186 9.74 11.21 -16.18
C THR A 186 8.48 11.81 -16.82
N PRO A 187 8.11 13.08 -16.56
CA PRO A 187 6.89 13.69 -17.12
C PRO A 187 6.80 13.63 -18.66
N CYS A 188 7.90 13.88 -19.38
CA CYS A 188 7.90 13.81 -20.85
C CYS A 188 7.65 12.39 -21.37
N ALA A 189 8.16 11.37 -20.68
CA ALA A 189 7.92 9.97 -21.03
C ALA A 189 6.46 9.58 -20.76
N LYS A 190 5.88 10.07 -19.65
CA LYS A 190 4.46 9.88 -19.34
C LYS A 190 3.55 10.50 -20.40
N THR A 191 3.86 11.73 -20.82
CA THR A 191 3.11 12.42 -21.90
C THR A 191 3.23 11.67 -23.22
N HIS A 192 4.44 11.30 -23.62
CA HIS A 192 4.69 10.57 -24.88
C HIS A 192 3.95 9.22 -24.91
N MET A 193 4.01 8.46 -23.81
CA MET A 193 3.32 7.17 -23.69
C MET A 193 1.80 7.31 -23.66
N ALA A 194 1.27 8.41 -23.10
CA ALA A 194 -0.16 8.65 -23.06
C ALA A 194 -0.72 9.18 -24.40
N GLU A 195 0.08 9.91 -25.18
CA GLU A 195 -0.26 10.34 -26.54
C GLU A 195 -0.35 9.16 -27.51
N ASP A 196 0.54 8.18 -27.39
CA ASP A 196 0.53 6.95 -28.18
C ASP A 196 0.06 5.74 -27.35
N GLN A 197 -1.26 5.61 -27.23
CA GLN A 197 -1.88 4.50 -26.51
C GLN A 197 -1.54 3.12 -27.13
N LEU A 198 -1.27 3.03 -28.44
CA LEU A 198 -0.92 1.76 -29.07
C LEU A 198 0.47 1.29 -28.62
N LEU A 199 1.41 2.21 -28.47
CA LEU A 199 2.72 1.91 -27.90
C LEU A 199 2.62 1.36 -26.47
N ALA A 200 1.73 1.94 -25.65
CA ALA A 200 1.47 1.44 -24.29
C ALA A 200 0.90 0.01 -24.30
N VAL A 201 -0.02 -0.28 -25.23
CA VAL A 201 -0.61 -1.62 -25.41
C VAL A 201 0.44 -2.63 -25.87
N GLU A 202 1.28 -2.26 -26.83
CA GLU A 202 2.36 -3.11 -27.32
C GLU A 202 3.36 -3.43 -26.21
N LEU A 203 3.76 -2.43 -25.42
CA LEU A 203 4.62 -2.63 -24.25
C LEU A 203 4.02 -3.65 -23.28
N LEU A 204 2.76 -3.51 -22.90
CA LEU A 204 2.10 -4.46 -22.00
C LEU A 204 2.00 -5.88 -22.59
N ASN A 205 1.75 -6.02 -23.89
CA ASN A 205 1.73 -7.31 -24.57
C ASN A 205 3.12 -7.98 -24.60
N VAL A 206 4.19 -7.18 -24.75
CA VAL A 206 5.58 -7.65 -24.67
C VAL A 206 5.89 -8.14 -23.26
N LEU A 207 5.52 -7.37 -22.24
CA LEU A 207 5.69 -7.74 -20.85
C LEU A 207 4.88 -8.99 -20.49
N HIS A 208 3.66 -9.14 -21.01
CA HIS A 208 2.87 -10.35 -20.81
C HIS A 208 3.57 -11.58 -21.40
N ARG A 209 4.08 -11.51 -22.64
CA ARG A 209 4.85 -12.60 -23.27
C ARG A 209 6.15 -12.90 -22.52
N LEU A 210 6.81 -11.87 -21.97
CA LEU A 210 7.98 -12.05 -21.12
C LEU A 210 7.63 -12.89 -19.89
N LEU A 211 6.52 -12.60 -19.21
CA LEU A 211 6.07 -13.36 -18.03
C LEU A 211 5.70 -14.83 -18.35
N LEU A 212 5.26 -15.12 -19.58
CA LEU A 212 4.99 -16.49 -20.03
C LEU A 212 6.27 -17.33 -20.20
N THR A 213 7.41 -16.68 -20.43
CA THR A 213 8.68 -17.34 -20.76
C THR A 213 9.74 -17.19 -19.66
N ARG A 214 9.63 -16.18 -18.80
CA ARG A 214 10.57 -15.88 -17.71
C ARG A 214 9.81 -15.75 -16.38
N ASP A 215 10.11 -16.67 -15.47
CA ASP A 215 9.40 -16.82 -14.19
C ASP A 215 10.11 -16.32 -12.89
N PRO A 216 11.32 -15.73 -12.88
CA PRO A 216 11.86 -15.24 -11.61
C PRO A 216 10.93 -14.21 -10.93
N PRO A 217 10.64 -14.32 -9.62
CA PRO A 217 9.78 -13.37 -8.92
C PRO A 217 10.27 -11.91 -9.02
N ALA A 218 11.59 -11.70 -9.06
CA ALA A 218 12.20 -10.39 -9.27
C ALA A 218 11.83 -9.76 -10.63
N VAL A 219 11.78 -10.57 -11.69
CA VAL A 219 11.34 -10.13 -13.02
C VAL A 219 9.86 -9.78 -12.98
N GLN A 220 9.02 -10.61 -12.35
CA GLN A 220 7.59 -10.35 -12.23
C GLN A 220 7.31 -9.04 -11.50
N LEU A 221 8.00 -8.80 -10.39
CA LEU A 221 7.86 -7.56 -9.62
C LEU A 221 8.24 -6.33 -10.45
N GLN A 222 9.38 -6.40 -11.16
CA GLN A 222 9.83 -5.30 -11.99
C GLN A 222 8.89 -5.07 -13.18
N VAL A 223 8.34 -6.12 -13.80
CA VAL A 223 7.29 -6.01 -14.82
C VAL A 223 6.06 -5.29 -14.25
N THR A 224 5.61 -5.66 -13.06
CA THR A 224 4.49 -4.98 -12.39
C THR A 224 4.77 -3.50 -12.12
N THR A 225 6.01 -3.13 -11.80
CA THR A 225 6.43 -1.72 -11.66
C THR A 225 6.31 -0.96 -13.00
N VAL A 226 6.78 -1.54 -14.10
CA VAL A 226 6.65 -0.91 -15.44
C VAL A 226 5.16 -0.73 -15.79
N VAL A 227 4.34 -1.76 -15.57
CA VAL A 227 2.88 -1.69 -15.80
C VAL A 227 2.22 -0.60 -14.95
N GLN A 228 2.62 -0.46 -13.70
CA GLN A 228 2.08 0.57 -12.81
C GLN A 228 2.40 1.98 -13.31
N GLU A 229 3.64 2.24 -13.72
CA GLU A 229 4.01 3.57 -14.23
C GLU A 229 3.33 3.87 -15.58
N THR A 230 3.15 2.87 -16.46
CA THR A 230 2.37 3.04 -17.70
C THR A 230 0.91 3.40 -17.41
N ILE A 231 0.27 2.70 -16.46
CA ILE A 231 -1.12 2.96 -16.08
C ILE A 231 -1.25 4.34 -15.42
N ARG A 232 -0.35 4.69 -14.51
CA ARG A 232 -0.33 6.02 -13.87
C ARG A 232 -0.19 7.13 -14.90
N ALA A 233 0.70 6.98 -15.89
CA ALA A 233 0.84 7.94 -16.98
C ALA A 233 -0.47 8.15 -17.76
N ALA A 234 -1.16 7.07 -18.09
CA ALA A 234 -2.44 7.12 -18.79
C ALA A 234 -3.55 7.74 -17.92
N VAL A 235 -3.57 7.46 -16.61
CA VAL A 235 -4.54 8.04 -15.67
C VAL A 235 -4.33 9.54 -15.54
N ASP A 236 -3.09 9.98 -15.35
CA ASP A 236 -2.73 11.39 -15.20
C ASP A 236 -3.11 12.17 -16.47
N HIS A 237 -2.84 11.61 -17.65
CA HIS A 237 -3.23 12.21 -18.92
C HIS A 237 -4.75 12.34 -19.07
N LEU A 238 -5.51 11.29 -18.75
CA LEU A 238 -6.97 11.33 -18.82
C LEU A 238 -7.57 12.33 -17.82
N GLN A 239 -7.01 12.43 -16.61
CA GLN A 239 -7.40 13.44 -15.63
C GLN A 239 -7.12 14.86 -16.12
N GLN A 240 -5.98 15.08 -16.76
CA GLN A 240 -5.64 16.37 -17.37
C GLN A 240 -6.60 16.74 -18.50
N GLN A 241 -6.97 15.77 -19.35
CA GLN A 241 -7.99 15.99 -20.39
C GLN A 241 -9.36 16.36 -19.79
N ARG A 242 -9.78 15.68 -18.72
CA ARG A 242 -11.03 16.00 -17.99
C ARG A 242 -10.98 17.41 -17.38
N ALA A 243 -9.85 17.78 -16.78
CA ALA A 243 -9.66 19.10 -16.17
C ALA A 243 -9.61 20.26 -17.17
N ASN A 244 -9.05 20.03 -18.36
CA ASN A 244 -9.00 21.03 -19.43
C ASN A 244 -10.38 21.26 -20.06
N ARG A 245 -11.11 20.18 -20.36
CA ARG A 245 -12.48 20.26 -20.92
C ARG A 245 -13.48 20.87 -19.94
N GLY A 246 -13.35 20.59 -18.63
CA GLY A 246 -14.18 21.19 -17.60
C GLY A 246 -14.01 22.71 -17.42
N LYS A 247 -12.98 23.33 -18.02
CA LYS A 247 -12.75 24.79 -18.00
C LYS A 247 -13.26 25.49 -19.25
N GLU A 248 -13.50 24.76 -20.34
CA GLU A 248 -13.82 25.32 -21.65
C GLU A 248 -15.33 25.29 -21.97
N ASP A 249 -16.12 24.39 -21.37
CA ASP A 249 -17.55 24.24 -21.67
C ASP A 249 -18.47 24.19 -20.43
N GLU A 250 -19.22 25.27 -20.18
CA GLU A 250 -20.46 25.23 -19.37
C GLU A 250 -21.69 24.76 -20.18
N GLY A 251 -21.51 24.38 -21.46
CA GLY A 251 -22.61 24.16 -22.42
C GLY A 251 -22.94 22.72 -22.83
N GLU A 252 -22.00 21.78 -22.82
CA GLU A 252 -22.22 20.40 -23.32
C GLU A 252 -21.83 19.34 -22.28
N LYS A 253 -22.79 18.89 -21.47
CA LYS A 253 -22.60 17.78 -20.52
C LYS A 253 -22.41 16.40 -21.18
N ASP A 254 -22.80 16.27 -22.46
CA ASP A 254 -22.77 14.98 -23.19
C ASP A 254 -21.36 14.61 -23.70
N SER A 255 -20.41 15.53 -23.75
CA SER A 255 -19.06 15.27 -24.28
C SER A 255 -18.05 14.78 -23.22
N LEU A 256 -18.39 14.83 -21.93
CA LEU A 256 -17.56 14.34 -20.82
C LEU A 256 -17.82 12.87 -20.47
N THR A 257 -19.01 12.35 -20.78
CA THR A 257 -19.46 11.00 -20.40
C THR A 257 -18.76 9.88 -21.18
N GLY A 258 -18.21 10.16 -22.36
CA GLY A 258 -17.47 9.19 -23.16
C GLY A 258 -15.95 9.17 -22.94
N LEU A 259 -15.41 10.01 -22.05
CA LEU A 259 -13.95 10.14 -21.86
C LEU A 259 -13.34 8.95 -21.10
N GLY A 260 -12.43 8.25 -21.77
CA GLY A 260 -11.72 7.07 -21.28
C GLY A 260 -12.00 5.85 -22.15
N GLU A 261 -11.38 4.72 -21.82
CA GLU A 261 -11.60 3.49 -22.58
C GLU A 261 -13.02 2.94 -22.42
N GLY A 262 -13.55 2.37 -23.51
CA GLY A 262 -14.91 1.85 -23.59
C GLY A 262 -15.91 2.83 -24.21
N GLY A 263 -15.63 4.14 -24.23
CA GLY A 263 -16.51 5.15 -24.81
C GLY A 263 -17.95 5.01 -24.31
N ASP A 264 -18.92 5.17 -25.20
CA ASP A 264 -20.35 5.06 -24.84
C ASP A 264 -20.85 3.61 -24.76
N THR A 265 -20.18 2.68 -25.45
CA THR A 265 -20.61 1.27 -25.57
C THR A 265 -20.09 0.39 -24.44
N GLY A 266 -19.02 0.80 -23.78
CA GLY A 266 -18.26 -0.01 -22.83
C GLY A 266 -17.34 -1.05 -23.48
N GLU A 267 -17.23 -1.08 -24.80
CA GLU A 267 -16.48 -2.12 -25.51
C GLU A 267 -14.97 -1.89 -25.41
N LEU A 268 -14.24 -2.88 -24.89
CA LEU A 268 -12.78 -2.90 -24.82
C LEU A 268 -12.23 -3.88 -25.86
N VAL A 269 -11.59 -3.36 -26.90
CA VAL A 269 -11.11 -4.18 -28.03
C VAL A 269 -9.73 -4.77 -27.71
N PRO A 270 -9.55 -6.10 -27.74
CA PRO A 270 -8.25 -6.73 -27.56
C PRO A 270 -7.21 -6.23 -28.57
N GLY A 271 -5.98 -6.00 -28.11
CA GLY A 271 -4.90 -5.47 -28.94
C GLY A 271 -4.97 -3.95 -29.21
N LYS A 272 -6.02 -3.26 -28.75
CA LYS A 272 -6.14 -1.79 -28.81
C LYS A 272 -6.38 -1.13 -27.45
N SER A 273 -7.01 -1.86 -26.53
CA SER A 273 -7.33 -1.39 -25.18
C SER A 273 -6.16 -1.64 -24.23
N LEU A 274 -5.67 -0.57 -23.58
CA LEU A 274 -4.64 -0.64 -22.54
C LEU A 274 -5.20 -1.34 -21.31
N VAL A 275 -6.46 -1.06 -20.95
CA VAL A 275 -7.14 -1.68 -19.83
C VAL A 275 -7.25 -3.20 -20.02
N TYR A 276 -7.59 -3.65 -21.23
CA TYR A 276 -7.64 -5.08 -21.55
C TYR A 276 -6.27 -5.75 -21.43
N ALA A 277 -5.23 -5.16 -22.04
CA ALA A 277 -3.87 -5.69 -21.97
C ALA A 277 -3.35 -5.74 -20.52
N ALA A 278 -3.67 -4.72 -19.72
CA ALA A 278 -3.32 -4.67 -18.30
C ALA A 278 -4.05 -5.77 -17.51
N MET A 279 -5.37 -5.92 -17.70
CA MET A 279 -6.11 -6.98 -17.03
C MET A 279 -5.58 -8.38 -17.39
N GLU A 280 -5.29 -8.66 -18.66
CA GLU A 280 -4.75 -9.95 -19.10
C GLU A 280 -3.45 -10.30 -18.36
N LEU A 281 -2.53 -9.32 -18.28
CA LEU A 281 -1.27 -9.45 -17.55
C LEU A 281 -1.49 -9.65 -16.04
N LEU A 282 -2.33 -8.83 -15.41
CA LEU A 282 -2.57 -8.86 -13.96
C LEU A 282 -3.31 -10.14 -13.55
N VAL A 283 -4.29 -10.59 -14.33
CA VAL A 283 -4.99 -11.87 -14.12
C VAL A 283 -4.01 -13.03 -14.24
N PHE A 284 -3.10 -13.01 -15.21
CA PHE A 284 -2.06 -14.03 -15.34
C PHE A 284 -1.20 -14.13 -14.07
N ILE A 285 -0.73 -12.99 -13.54
CA ILE A 285 0.05 -12.97 -12.29
C ILE A 285 -0.78 -13.52 -11.12
N LEU A 286 -2.03 -13.05 -10.95
CA LEU A 286 -2.89 -13.50 -9.85
C LEU A 286 -3.19 -15.00 -9.91
N VAL A 287 -3.58 -15.53 -11.07
CA VAL A 287 -3.92 -16.96 -11.22
C VAL A 287 -2.68 -17.84 -11.09
N ARG A 288 -1.49 -17.32 -11.44
CA ARG A 288 -0.23 -18.03 -11.24
C ARG A 288 0.11 -18.21 -9.76
N HIS A 289 -0.04 -17.15 -8.95
CA HIS A 289 0.28 -17.20 -7.51
C HIS A 289 -0.88 -17.69 -6.64
N ILE A 290 -2.12 -17.55 -7.11
CA ILE A 290 -3.35 -18.00 -6.45
C ILE A 290 -4.23 -18.76 -7.46
N PRO A 291 -3.91 -20.02 -7.77
CA PRO A 291 -4.66 -20.82 -8.75
C PRO A 291 -6.15 -21.00 -8.41
N GLN A 292 -6.53 -20.86 -7.13
CA GLN A 292 -7.92 -20.98 -6.64
C GLN A 292 -8.85 -19.87 -7.17
N LEU A 293 -8.30 -18.78 -7.71
CA LEU A 293 -9.06 -17.72 -8.37
C LEU A 293 -9.66 -18.21 -9.70
N ASN A 294 -9.06 -19.21 -10.33
CA ASN A 294 -9.60 -19.80 -11.55
C ASN A 294 -10.77 -20.73 -11.20
N SER A 295 -11.99 -20.33 -11.57
CA SER A 295 -13.21 -21.11 -11.31
C SER A 295 -13.15 -22.53 -11.91
N ARG A 296 -12.46 -22.70 -13.03
CA ARG A 296 -12.29 -24.02 -13.69
C ARG A 296 -11.44 -25.00 -12.88
N VAL A 297 -10.55 -24.50 -12.01
CA VAL A 297 -9.74 -25.35 -11.12
C VAL A 297 -10.60 -25.96 -10.01
N LYS A 298 -11.70 -25.30 -9.61
CA LYS A 298 -12.64 -25.82 -8.60
C LYS A 298 -13.56 -26.93 -9.15
N GLU A 299 -13.77 -26.96 -10.46
CA GLU A 299 -14.66 -27.94 -11.12
C GLU A 299 -13.93 -29.23 -11.55
N SER A 300 -12.59 -29.26 -11.47
CA SER A 300 -11.80 -30.40 -11.95
C SER A 300 -11.60 -31.43 -10.83
N PRO A 301 -12.10 -32.68 -10.97
CA PRO A 301 -11.97 -33.73 -9.94
C PRO A 301 -10.53 -34.25 -9.77
N SER A 302 -9.58 -33.78 -10.60
CA SER A 302 -8.18 -34.20 -10.61
C SER A 302 -7.25 -33.30 -9.79
N HIS A 303 -7.72 -32.12 -9.35
CA HIS A 303 -6.97 -31.25 -8.46
C HIS A 303 -7.48 -31.43 -7.03
N ALA A 304 -6.64 -31.96 -6.13
CA ALA A 304 -6.94 -31.94 -4.72
C ALA A 304 -7.20 -30.48 -4.30
N PRO A 305 -8.22 -30.18 -3.46
CA PRO A 305 -8.44 -28.83 -2.96
C PRO A 305 -7.18 -28.37 -2.24
N LEU A 306 -6.42 -27.48 -2.89
CA LEU A 306 -5.24 -26.88 -2.31
C LEU A 306 -5.71 -26.06 -1.11
N ARG A 307 -5.33 -26.49 0.10
CA ARG A 307 -5.58 -25.71 1.31
C ARG A 307 -4.99 -24.31 1.12
N PRO A 308 -5.69 -23.25 1.55
CA PRO A 308 -5.11 -21.92 1.58
C PRO A 308 -3.79 -21.98 2.35
N GLN A 309 -2.69 -21.66 1.67
CA GLN A 309 -1.36 -21.64 2.27
C GLN A 309 -0.83 -20.22 2.19
N ARG A 310 -0.11 -19.80 3.24
CA ARG A 310 0.57 -18.51 3.21
C ARG A 310 1.49 -18.42 2.00
N LEU A 311 1.34 -17.33 1.27
CA LEU A 311 2.21 -17.00 0.15
C LEU A 311 3.61 -16.65 0.68
N PRO A 312 4.68 -17.01 -0.05
CA PRO A 312 6.01 -16.47 0.19
C PRO A 312 6.02 -14.94 0.14
N ASP A 313 6.92 -14.28 0.87
CA ASP A 313 6.94 -12.81 0.98
C ASP A 313 7.07 -12.07 -0.37
N GLU A 314 7.82 -12.65 -1.32
CA GLU A 314 7.92 -12.11 -2.68
C GLU A 314 6.58 -12.22 -3.44
N SER A 315 5.96 -13.39 -3.42
CA SER A 315 4.62 -13.62 -4.01
C SER A 315 3.55 -12.74 -3.35
N ALA A 316 3.61 -12.56 -2.03
CA ALA A 316 2.69 -11.71 -1.28
C ALA A 316 2.81 -10.24 -1.70
N ARG A 317 4.04 -9.73 -1.86
CA ARG A 317 4.28 -8.38 -2.39
C ARG A 317 3.80 -8.23 -3.83
N LEU A 318 4.07 -9.22 -4.67
CA LEU A 318 3.63 -9.21 -6.07
C LEU A 318 2.11 -9.20 -6.20
N VAL A 319 1.41 -10.06 -5.46
CA VAL A 319 -0.07 -10.09 -5.42
C VAL A 319 -0.61 -8.77 -4.92
N ALA A 320 -0.02 -8.18 -3.87
CA ALA A 320 -0.42 -6.89 -3.35
C ALA A 320 -0.31 -5.77 -4.41
N ASN A 321 0.84 -5.65 -5.08
CA ASN A 321 1.04 -4.67 -6.16
C ASN A 321 0.05 -4.89 -7.31
N THR A 322 -0.17 -6.15 -7.70
CA THR A 322 -1.12 -6.52 -8.76
C THR A 322 -2.55 -6.08 -8.42
N VAL A 323 -2.97 -6.28 -7.17
CA VAL A 323 -4.29 -5.85 -6.67
C VAL A 323 -4.41 -4.33 -6.63
N SER A 324 -3.37 -3.61 -6.22
CA SER A 324 -3.35 -2.15 -6.23
C SER A 324 -3.56 -1.60 -7.64
N ILE A 325 -2.86 -2.14 -8.63
CA ILE A 325 -3.02 -1.73 -10.04
C ILE A 325 -4.43 -2.08 -10.57
N LEU A 326 -4.94 -3.28 -10.29
CA LEU A 326 -6.30 -3.68 -10.70
C LEU A 326 -7.38 -2.72 -10.20
N ALA A 327 -7.23 -2.19 -8.99
CA ALA A 327 -8.18 -1.24 -8.40
C ALA A 327 -8.14 0.15 -9.06
N GLU A 328 -7.03 0.51 -9.71
CA GLU A 328 -6.87 1.78 -10.42
C GLU A 328 -7.42 1.73 -11.86
N LEU A 329 -7.49 0.55 -12.48
CA LEU A 329 -7.95 0.39 -13.86
C LEU A 329 -9.31 1.04 -14.19
N PRO A 330 -10.35 0.97 -13.34
CA PRO A 330 -11.61 1.65 -13.63
C PRO A 330 -11.47 3.16 -13.87
N SER A 331 -10.45 3.80 -13.31
CA SER A 331 -10.22 5.24 -13.49
C SER A 331 -9.79 5.64 -14.92
N LEU A 332 -9.25 4.68 -15.69
CA LEU A 332 -8.89 4.82 -17.11
C LEU A 332 -10.09 4.67 -18.05
N CYS A 333 -11.21 4.14 -17.56
CA CYS A 333 -12.38 3.87 -18.37
C CYS A 333 -13.32 5.08 -18.41
N SER A 334 -14.18 5.09 -19.43
CA SER A 334 -15.46 5.79 -19.38
C SER A 334 -16.39 5.12 -18.35
N PRO A 335 -17.51 5.72 -17.93
CA PRO A 335 -18.50 5.09 -17.08
C PRO A 335 -18.97 3.71 -17.61
N ALA A 336 -19.24 3.60 -18.91
CA ALA A 336 -19.65 2.33 -19.53
C ALA A 336 -18.51 1.30 -19.61
N GLY A 337 -17.27 1.74 -19.85
CA GLY A 337 -16.10 0.86 -19.80
C GLY A 337 -15.84 0.34 -18.38
N ALA A 338 -16.01 1.20 -17.37
CA ALA A 338 -15.80 0.87 -15.98
C ALA A 338 -16.79 -0.21 -15.51
N THR A 339 -18.08 -0.10 -15.84
CA THR A 339 -19.07 -1.14 -15.51
C THR A 339 -18.80 -2.48 -16.20
N THR A 340 -18.14 -2.46 -17.36
CA THR A 340 -17.76 -3.67 -18.10
C THR A 340 -16.67 -4.47 -17.37
N ILE A 341 -15.67 -3.80 -16.81
CA ILE A 341 -14.54 -4.48 -16.13
C ILE A 341 -14.76 -4.69 -14.63
N LEU A 342 -15.57 -3.85 -14.00
CA LEU A 342 -15.73 -3.81 -12.54
C LEU A 342 -16.13 -5.16 -11.92
N PRO A 343 -17.04 -5.98 -12.50
CA PRO A 343 -17.36 -7.30 -11.96
C PRO A 343 -16.12 -8.19 -11.83
N THR A 344 -15.26 -8.19 -12.85
CA THR A 344 -14.01 -8.97 -12.88
C THR A 344 -13.02 -8.44 -11.85
N VAL A 345 -12.83 -7.12 -11.77
CA VAL A 345 -11.94 -6.49 -10.79
C VAL A 345 -12.39 -6.82 -9.36
N LEU A 346 -13.68 -6.63 -9.04
CA LEU A 346 -14.21 -6.95 -7.71
C LEU A 346 -14.10 -8.44 -7.39
N PHE A 347 -14.37 -9.33 -8.36
CA PHE A 347 -14.20 -10.77 -8.19
C PHE A 347 -12.75 -11.14 -7.85
N LEU A 348 -11.77 -10.57 -8.55
CA LEU A 348 -10.35 -10.83 -8.30
C LEU A 348 -9.93 -10.30 -6.94
N ILE A 349 -10.28 -9.05 -6.59
CA ILE A 349 -9.87 -8.43 -5.33
C ILE A 349 -10.51 -9.16 -4.13
N THR A 350 -11.80 -9.45 -4.19
CA THR A 350 -12.49 -10.21 -3.13
C THR A 350 -12.03 -11.67 -3.08
N GLY A 351 -11.66 -12.25 -4.22
CA GLY A 351 -11.02 -13.57 -4.29
C GLY A 351 -9.64 -13.59 -3.63
N VAL A 352 -8.80 -12.58 -3.87
CA VAL A 352 -7.50 -12.46 -3.19
C VAL A 352 -7.70 -12.33 -1.69
N LEU A 353 -8.64 -11.49 -1.24
CA LEU A 353 -9.01 -11.38 0.17
C LEU A 353 -9.39 -12.75 0.75
N LYS A 354 -10.26 -13.49 0.05
CA LYS A 354 -10.72 -14.82 0.45
C LYS A 354 -9.58 -15.84 0.61
N GLU A 355 -8.62 -15.85 -0.31
CA GLU A 355 -7.56 -16.88 -0.34
C GLU A 355 -6.33 -16.50 0.50
N THR A 356 -6.15 -15.21 0.82
CA THR A 356 -4.97 -14.71 1.56
C THR A 356 -5.26 -14.25 2.99
N ALA A 357 -6.52 -14.12 3.40
CA ALA A 357 -6.92 -13.82 4.77
C ALA A 357 -6.73 -15.03 5.70
N ILE A 358 -5.46 -15.39 5.92
CA ILE A 358 -5.04 -16.50 6.77
C ILE A 358 -4.44 -15.95 8.06
N LYS A 359 -4.91 -16.46 9.21
CA LYS A 359 -4.51 -16.02 10.53
C LYS A 359 -3.01 -16.13 10.73
N ALA A 360 -2.41 -15.03 11.16
CA ALA A 360 -1.00 -14.92 11.45
C ALA A 360 -0.68 -15.31 12.90
N PRO A 361 0.48 -15.95 13.18
CA PRO A 361 0.87 -16.26 14.56
C PRO A 361 1.10 -14.99 15.40
N ASP A 362 1.49 -13.89 14.77
CA ASP A 362 1.67 -12.56 15.36
C ASP A 362 0.44 -11.65 15.21
N ASN A 363 -0.68 -12.18 14.70
CA ASN A 363 -1.89 -11.43 14.35
C ASN A 363 -1.66 -10.24 13.39
N SER A 364 -0.57 -10.25 12.61
CA SER A 364 -0.34 -9.29 11.53
C SER A 364 -1.31 -9.51 10.37
N VAL A 365 -1.68 -8.42 9.70
CA VAL A 365 -2.50 -8.48 8.47
C VAL A 365 -1.57 -8.74 7.28
N PRO A 366 -1.81 -9.81 6.48
CA PRO A 366 -1.00 -10.06 5.30
C PRO A 366 -1.05 -8.90 4.30
N VAL A 367 0.07 -8.61 3.63
CA VAL A 367 0.17 -7.52 2.65
C VAL A 367 -0.89 -7.60 1.53
N PRO A 368 -1.17 -8.79 0.94
CA PRO A 368 -2.26 -8.94 -0.04
C PRO A 368 -3.63 -8.54 0.48
N VAL A 369 -3.92 -8.84 1.76
CA VAL A 369 -5.18 -8.47 2.40
C VAL A 369 -5.28 -6.96 2.54
N SER A 370 -4.21 -6.30 2.98
CA SER A 370 -4.16 -4.84 3.06
C SER A 370 -4.38 -4.19 1.70
N ALA A 371 -3.73 -4.72 0.64
CA ALA A 371 -3.93 -4.24 -0.72
C ALA A 371 -5.37 -4.46 -1.21
N ALA A 372 -5.98 -5.61 -0.92
CA ALA A 372 -7.36 -5.89 -1.30
C ALA A 372 -8.36 -4.96 -0.60
N LEU A 373 -8.18 -4.72 0.71
CA LEU A 373 -8.98 -3.75 1.45
C LEU A 373 -8.83 -2.34 0.86
N GLN A 374 -7.61 -1.91 0.57
CA GLN A 374 -7.38 -0.61 -0.03
C GLN A 374 -7.97 -0.52 -1.45
N GLY A 375 -7.86 -1.57 -2.26
CA GLY A 375 -8.44 -1.62 -3.60
C GLY A 375 -9.98 -1.54 -3.57
N ILE A 376 -10.63 -2.27 -2.66
CA ILE A 376 -12.08 -2.17 -2.43
C ILE A 376 -12.45 -0.73 -2.06
N LYS A 377 -11.69 -0.10 -1.16
CA LYS A 377 -11.93 1.29 -0.75
C LYS A 377 -11.82 2.22 -1.96
N THR A 378 -10.74 2.14 -2.73
CA THR A 378 -10.50 2.96 -3.92
C THR A 378 -11.67 2.89 -4.90
N ILE A 379 -12.18 1.67 -5.15
CA ILE A 379 -13.32 1.46 -6.03
C ILE A 379 -14.59 2.09 -5.45
N ILE A 380 -14.93 1.82 -4.19
CA ILE A 380 -16.15 2.34 -3.56
C ILE A 380 -16.14 3.87 -3.53
N THR A 381 -14.99 4.49 -3.22
CA THR A 381 -14.86 5.95 -3.14
C THR A 381 -14.58 6.61 -4.49
N SER A 382 -14.63 5.86 -5.59
CA SER A 382 -14.36 6.38 -6.93
C SER A 382 -15.39 7.45 -7.31
N PRO A 383 -14.97 8.55 -7.98
CA PRO A 383 -15.91 9.55 -8.50
C PRO A 383 -16.91 8.94 -9.49
N LEU A 384 -16.54 7.85 -10.19
CA LEU A 384 -17.43 7.12 -11.10
C LEU A 384 -18.67 6.57 -10.40
N ALA A 385 -18.63 6.32 -9.09
CA ALA A 385 -19.78 5.85 -8.33
C ALA A 385 -20.91 6.90 -8.23
N GLN A 386 -20.59 8.19 -8.46
CA GLN A 386 -21.55 9.29 -8.41
C GLN A 386 -22.23 9.55 -9.76
N GLU A 387 -21.76 8.93 -10.84
CA GLU A 387 -22.33 9.08 -12.18
C GLU A 387 -23.71 8.41 -12.28
N GLU A 388 -24.74 9.21 -12.58
CA GLU A 388 -26.15 8.76 -12.60
C GLU A 388 -26.39 7.60 -13.58
N SER A 389 -25.67 7.59 -14.71
CA SER A 389 -25.81 6.60 -15.78
C SER A 389 -25.50 5.16 -15.33
N ILE A 390 -24.55 5.00 -14.41
CA ILE A 390 -24.06 3.69 -13.96
C ILE A 390 -24.33 3.39 -12.49
N GLN A 391 -24.84 4.36 -11.73
CA GLN A 391 -25.05 4.27 -10.28
C GLN A 391 -25.79 3.00 -9.84
N THR A 392 -26.83 2.59 -10.58
CA THR A 392 -27.66 1.42 -10.24
C THR A 392 -26.89 0.10 -10.39
N GLN A 393 -26.16 -0.06 -11.48
CA GLN A 393 -25.30 -1.22 -11.73
C GLN A 393 -24.14 -1.24 -10.75
N TRP A 394 -23.48 -0.10 -10.55
CA TRP A 394 -22.39 0.06 -9.58
C TRP A 394 -22.82 -0.35 -8.16
N THR A 395 -23.95 0.19 -7.70
CA THR A 395 -24.56 -0.15 -6.40
C THR A 395 -24.82 -1.65 -6.28
N THR A 396 -25.33 -2.27 -7.34
CA THR A 396 -25.61 -3.72 -7.37
C THR A 396 -24.32 -4.54 -7.27
N LEU A 397 -23.25 -4.13 -7.95
CA LEU A 397 -21.94 -4.79 -7.89
C LEU A 397 -21.29 -4.66 -6.51
N ILE A 398 -21.37 -3.49 -5.88
CA ILE A 398 -20.89 -3.27 -4.50
C ILE A 398 -21.66 -4.16 -3.51
N ARG A 399 -23.00 -4.20 -3.62
CA ARG A 399 -23.85 -5.07 -2.79
C ARG A 399 -23.52 -6.56 -2.98
N SER A 400 -23.32 -6.99 -4.22
CA SER A 400 -22.93 -8.37 -4.56
C SER A 400 -21.54 -8.73 -4.02
N SER A 401 -20.61 -7.78 -4.06
CA SER A 401 -19.26 -7.95 -3.51
C SER A 401 -19.29 -8.09 -1.99
N LEU A 402 -20.09 -7.28 -1.29
CA LEU A 402 -20.31 -7.47 0.15
C LEU A 402 -20.97 -8.81 0.45
N ALA A 403 -21.95 -9.24 -0.35
CA ALA A 403 -22.58 -10.55 -0.21
C ALA A 403 -21.53 -11.68 -0.32
N SER A 404 -20.62 -11.58 -1.28
CA SER A 404 -19.52 -12.54 -1.47
C SER A 404 -18.56 -12.55 -0.29
N VAL A 405 -18.15 -11.39 0.23
CA VAL A 405 -17.32 -11.30 1.44
C VAL A 405 -18.02 -11.88 2.68
N LEU A 406 -19.33 -11.64 2.82
CA LEU A 406 -20.14 -12.26 3.88
C LEU A 406 -20.18 -13.78 3.71
N GLU A 407 -20.34 -14.29 2.50
CA GLU A 407 -20.30 -15.72 2.21
C GLU A 407 -18.95 -16.31 2.61
N TYR A 408 -17.84 -15.68 2.21
CA TYR A 408 -16.48 -16.14 2.49
C TYR A 408 -16.13 -16.13 3.97
N SER A 409 -16.76 -15.26 4.76
CA SER A 409 -16.56 -15.16 6.20
C SER A 409 -17.34 -16.18 7.04
N HIS A 410 -18.13 -17.07 6.41
CA HIS A 410 -18.74 -18.17 7.16
C HIS A 410 -17.66 -19.17 7.61
N PRO A 411 -17.77 -19.72 8.84
CA PRO A 411 -16.89 -20.78 9.28
C PRO A 411 -17.08 -22.01 8.37
N ASP A 412 -16.01 -22.40 7.69
CA ASP A 412 -15.93 -23.55 6.79
C ASP A 412 -14.88 -24.53 7.34
N GLU A 413 -15.24 -25.80 7.53
CA GLU A 413 -14.31 -26.84 7.99
C GLU A 413 -13.10 -27.01 7.05
N SER A 414 -13.25 -26.61 5.79
CA SER A 414 -12.15 -26.63 4.82
C SER A 414 -11.12 -25.50 5.03
N ARG A 415 -11.42 -24.49 5.87
CA ARG A 415 -10.62 -23.28 6.12
C ARG A 415 -10.58 -22.91 7.61
N PRO A 416 -9.98 -23.76 8.47
CA PRO A 416 -9.92 -23.50 9.91
C PRO A 416 -9.05 -22.27 10.28
N ASP A 417 -8.09 -21.91 9.41
CA ASP A 417 -7.12 -20.84 9.67
C ASP A 417 -7.55 -19.47 9.11
N MET A 418 -8.83 -19.28 8.76
CA MET A 418 -9.32 -18.01 8.25
C MET A 418 -9.16 -16.89 9.30
N ASP A 419 -8.64 -15.74 8.89
CA ASP A 419 -8.54 -14.56 9.75
C ASP A 419 -9.88 -13.82 9.83
N GLU A 420 -10.64 -14.08 10.89
CA GLU A 420 -11.91 -13.42 11.19
C GLU A 420 -11.77 -11.89 11.27
N VAL A 421 -10.64 -11.37 11.75
CA VAL A 421 -10.42 -9.92 11.90
C VAL A 421 -10.32 -9.25 10.54
N SER A 422 -9.57 -9.83 9.60
CA SER A 422 -9.48 -9.33 8.23
C SER A 422 -10.85 -9.30 7.54
N MET A 423 -11.65 -10.36 7.71
CA MET A 423 -13.00 -10.42 7.13
C MET A 423 -13.95 -9.39 7.75
N LEU A 424 -13.93 -9.22 9.08
CA LEU A 424 -14.70 -8.17 9.76
C LEU A 424 -14.24 -6.76 9.35
N THR A 425 -12.94 -6.57 9.09
CA THR A 425 -12.39 -5.30 8.62
C THR A 425 -12.91 -4.99 7.22
N ALA A 426 -12.98 -5.98 6.32
CA ALA A 426 -13.59 -5.83 5.00
C ALA A 426 -15.08 -5.45 5.10
N ILE A 427 -15.86 -6.16 5.93
CA ILE A 427 -17.28 -5.84 6.14
C ILE A 427 -17.44 -4.41 6.66
N THR A 428 -16.66 -4.02 7.66
CA THR A 428 -16.65 -2.65 8.21
C THR A 428 -16.34 -1.63 7.12
N LEU A 429 -15.33 -1.89 6.27
CA LEU A 429 -14.98 -1.00 5.17
C LEU A 429 -16.16 -0.76 4.23
N PHE A 430 -16.87 -1.81 3.80
CA PHE A 430 -18.07 -1.66 2.98
C PHE A 430 -19.14 -0.81 3.70
N LEU A 431 -19.37 -1.04 5.00
CA LEU A 431 -20.36 -0.27 5.77
C LEU A 431 -20.01 1.21 5.88
N LEU A 432 -18.73 1.55 6.05
CA LEU A 432 -18.26 2.93 6.19
C LEU A 432 -18.16 3.65 4.85
N SER A 433 -17.69 2.97 3.80
CA SER A 433 -17.43 3.60 2.50
C SER A 433 -18.63 3.58 1.56
N ALA A 434 -19.49 2.55 1.61
CA ALA A 434 -20.66 2.39 0.74
C ALA A 434 -21.98 2.54 1.51
N SER A 435 -22.03 3.46 2.47
CA SER A 435 -23.18 3.54 3.38
C SER A 435 -24.50 3.83 2.64
N SER A 436 -24.49 4.74 1.67
CA SER A 436 -25.65 5.11 0.82
C SER A 436 -26.21 3.92 0.04
N GLU A 437 -25.33 3.06 -0.44
CA GLU A 437 -25.60 1.89 -1.25
C GLU A 437 -26.20 0.76 -0.39
N LEU A 438 -25.86 0.69 0.89
CA LEU A 438 -26.21 -0.44 1.76
C LEU A 438 -27.44 -0.18 2.64
N VAL A 439 -27.79 1.08 2.93
CA VAL A 439 -28.99 1.40 3.71
C VAL A 439 -30.24 0.84 3.03
N GLY A 440 -31.09 0.17 3.82
CA GLY A 440 -32.35 -0.42 3.35
C GLY A 440 -32.26 -1.87 2.86
N VAL A 441 -31.06 -2.44 2.70
CA VAL A 441 -30.89 -3.84 2.27
C VAL A 441 -30.83 -4.78 3.48
N ILE A 442 -32.00 -5.27 3.91
CA ILE A 442 -32.18 -6.03 5.16
C ILE A 442 -31.31 -7.30 5.22
N VAL A 443 -31.19 -8.05 4.11
CA VAL A 443 -30.45 -9.32 4.09
C VAL A 443 -28.96 -9.10 4.37
N LEU A 444 -28.35 -8.11 3.71
CA LEU A 444 -26.94 -7.75 3.93
C LEU A 444 -26.73 -7.19 5.32
N GLN A 445 -27.61 -6.28 5.77
CA GLN A 445 -27.55 -5.72 7.11
C GLN A 445 -27.58 -6.82 8.19
N LYS A 446 -28.50 -7.78 8.07
CA LYS A 446 -28.58 -8.91 8.99
C LYS A 446 -27.32 -9.77 8.95
N GLY A 447 -26.81 -10.09 7.75
CA GLY A 447 -25.57 -10.84 7.58
C GLY A 447 -24.37 -10.17 8.27
N CYS A 448 -24.21 -8.85 8.09
CA CYS A 448 -23.16 -8.08 8.78
C CYS A 448 -23.35 -8.10 10.31
N MET A 449 -24.56 -7.87 10.80
CA MET A 449 -24.86 -7.92 12.24
C MET A 449 -24.57 -9.29 12.86
N ASP A 450 -24.92 -10.36 12.14
CA ASP A 450 -24.68 -11.73 12.60
C ASP A 450 -23.16 -12.02 12.68
N ARG A 451 -22.35 -11.47 11.78
CA ARG A 451 -20.88 -11.55 11.87
C ARG A 451 -20.30 -10.82 13.05
N PHE A 452 -20.71 -9.57 13.30
CA PHE A 452 -20.28 -8.87 14.51
C PHE A 452 -20.76 -9.59 15.78
N ARG A 453 -21.96 -10.16 15.78
CA ARG A 453 -22.48 -10.95 16.90
C ARG A 453 -21.60 -12.18 17.17
N ASN A 454 -21.18 -12.89 16.13
CA ASN A 454 -20.30 -14.05 16.27
C ASN A 454 -18.92 -13.63 16.79
N ALA A 455 -18.35 -12.55 16.26
CA ALA A 455 -17.06 -12.02 16.70
C ALA A 455 -17.06 -11.56 18.17
N LEU A 456 -18.13 -10.90 18.63
CA LEU A 456 -18.34 -10.55 20.04
C LEU A 456 -18.47 -11.79 20.96
N ASN A 457 -18.83 -12.94 20.39
CA ASN A 457 -18.95 -14.21 21.10
C ASN A 457 -17.74 -15.14 20.89
N SER A 458 -16.74 -14.71 20.11
CA SER A 458 -15.54 -15.51 19.84
C SER A 458 -14.79 -15.82 21.15
N SER A 459 -14.14 -16.98 21.21
CA SER A 459 -13.27 -17.33 22.34
C SER A 459 -11.92 -16.61 22.29
N ASP A 460 -11.57 -15.99 21.16
CA ASP A 460 -10.31 -15.27 20.98
C ASP A 460 -10.43 -13.80 21.46
N PRO A 461 -9.70 -13.39 22.51
CA PRO A 461 -9.72 -12.01 22.99
C PRO A 461 -9.28 -10.99 21.94
N TRP A 462 -8.40 -11.38 21.00
CA TRP A 462 -7.94 -10.50 19.93
C TRP A 462 -9.08 -10.15 18.97
N VAL A 463 -9.86 -11.15 18.56
CA VAL A 463 -11.04 -10.98 17.70
C VAL A 463 -12.07 -10.09 18.40
N GLN A 464 -12.32 -10.32 19.68
CA GLN A 464 -13.24 -9.47 20.47
C GLN A 464 -12.76 -8.01 20.52
N ALA A 465 -11.49 -7.76 20.86
CA ALA A 465 -10.92 -6.42 20.94
C ALA A 465 -11.04 -5.67 19.60
N ARG A 466 -10.69 -6.33 18.49
CA ARG A 466 -10.82 -5.75 17.15
C ARG A 466 -12.27 -5.54 16.75
N CYS A 467 -13.17 -6.47 17.10
CA CYS A 467 -14.60 -6.31 16.88
C CYS A 467 -15.15 -5.05 17.58
N TYR A 468 -14.73 -4.78 18.82
CA TYR A 468 -15.11 -3.54 19.52
C TYR A 468 -14.60 -2.29 18.80
N GLN A 469 -13.35 -2.27 18.36
CA GLN A 469 -12.78 -1.13 17.62
C GLN A 469 -13.50 -0.88 16.28
N LEU A 470 -13.83 -1.95 15.55
CA LEU A 470 -14.59 -1.85 14.31
C LEU A 470 -16.03 -1.36 14.57
N LEU A 471 -16.71 -1.89 15.58
CA LEU A 471 -18.05 -1.43 15.95
C LEU A 471 -18.07 0.03 16.39
N LEU A 472 -17.03 0.50 17.09
CA LEU A 472 -16.88 1.91 17.44
C LEU A 472 -16.96 2.78 16.18
N SER A 473 -16.23 2.42 15.12
CA SER A 473 -16.24 3.16 13.85
C SER A 473 -17.62 3.15 13.17
N VAL A 474 -18.32 2.01 13.18
CA VAL A 474 -19.69 1.89 12.63
C VAL A 474 -20.68 2.74 13.42
N PHE A 475 -20.56 2.77 14.76
CA PHE A 475 -21.43 3.58 15.62
C PHE A 475 -21.18 5.08 15.46
N GLN A 476 -19.93 5.47 15.21
CA GLN A 476 -19.51 6.85 14.98
C GLN A 476 -19.85 7.37 13.58
N HIS A 477 -20.30 6.51 12.67
CA HIS A 477 -20.60 6.91 11.30
C HIS A 477 -21.62 8.06 11.24
N SER A 478 -21.38 9.01 10.34
CA SER A 478 -22.19 10.24 10.20
C SER A 478 -23.64 9.93 9.78
N ASN A 479 -23.83 8.93 8.92
CA ASN A 479 -25.14 8.47 8.48
C ASN A 479 -25.85 7.65 9.58
N ARG A 480 -26.83 8.28 10.24
CA ARG A 480 -27.61 7.66 11.33
C ARG A 480 -28.54 6.55 10.88
N ALA A 481 -28.96 6.53 9.61
CA ALA A 481 -29.76 5.43 9.06
C ALA A 481 -28.97 4.13 9.00
N LEU A 482 -27.64 4.21 8.86
CA LEU A 482 -26.74 3.07 8.99
C LEU A 482 -26.43 2.76 10.45
N SER A 483 -25.99 3.72 11.26
CA SER A 483 -25.47 3.43 12.61
C SER A 483 -26.54 2.94 13.60
N THR A 484 -27.76 3.49 13.54
CA THR A 484 -28.81 3.27 14.55
C THR A 484 -29.25 1.80 14.66
N PRO A 485 -29.55 1.09 13.56
CA PRO A 485 -29.86 -0.34 13.63
C PRO A 485 -28.75 -1.20 14.26
N TYR A 486 -27.47 -0.91 13.96
CA TYR A 486 -26.35 -1.66 14.53
C TYR A 486 -26.19 -1.40 16.03
N ILE A 487 -26.39 -0.15 16.49
CA ILE A 487 -26.39 0.18 17.91
C ILE A 487 -27.49 -0.61 18.63
N HIS A 488 -28.72 -0.58 18.13
CA HIS A 488 -29.83 -1.29 18.77
C HIS A 488 -29.63 -2.82 18.79
N ALA A 489 -29.06 -3.40 17.73
CA ALA A 489 -28.89 -4.84 17.62
C ALA A 489 -27.69 -5.38 18.42
N LEU A 490 -26.61 -4.61 18.56
CA LEU A 490 -25.32 -5.10 19.08
C LEU A 490 -24.93 -4.50 20.43
N ALA A 491 -25.30 -3.25 20.73
CA ALA A 491 -24.96 -2.63 22.02
C ALA A 491 -25.48 -3.41 23.24
N PRO A 492 -26.71 -3.97 23.26
CA PRO A 492 -27.18 -4.77 24.39
C PRO A 492 -26.28 -5.99 24.68
N LEU A 493 -25.87 -6.71 23.64
CA LEU A 493 -24.96 -7.85 23.76
C LEU A 493 -23.59 -7.43 24.31
N MET A 494 -23.07 -6.29 23.85
CA MET A 494 -21.81 -5.75 24.35
C MET A 494 -21.89 -5.40 25.85
N VAL A 495 -22.99 -4.76 26.28
CA VAL A 495 -23.21 -4.43 27.70
C VAL A 495 -23.32 -5.70 28.54
N GLU A 496 -24.01 -6.73 28.06
CA GLU A 496 -24.11 -8.02 28.75
C GLU A 496 -22.72 -8.66 28.97
N LYS A 497 -21.88 -8.67 27.92
CA LYS A 497 -20.51 -9.18 28.00
C LYS A 497 -19.65 -8.40 28.99
N LEU A 498 -19.72 -7.08 28.96
CA LEU A 498 -18.95 -6.23 29.88
C LEU A 498 -19.42 -6.44 31.33
N LYS A 499 -20.72 -6.55 31.59
CA LYS A 499 -21.22 -6.90 32.93
C LYS A 499 -20.77 -8.28 33.39
N ALA A 500 -20.62 -9.26 32.50
CA ALA A 500 -20.15 -10.59 32.85
C ALA A 500 -18.71 -10.61 33.40
N VAL A 501 -17.89 -9.58 33.10
CA VAL A 501 -16.51 -9.44 33.60
C VAL A 501 -16.44 -9.34 35.12
N GLU A 502 -17.51 -8.85 35.78
CA GLU A 502 -17.60 -8.86 37.23
C GLU A 502 -17.50 -10.29 37.80
N ARG A 503 -18.13 -11.26 37.13
CA ARG A 503 -18.16 -12.67 37.53
C ARG A 503 -16.93 -13.43 37.03
N SER A 504 -16.42 -13.06 35.87
CA SER A 504 -15.26 -13.68 35.23
C SER A 504 -14.24 -12.61 34.85
N ARG A 505 -13.39 -12.23 35.80
CA ARG A 505 -12.34 -11.22 35.59
C ARG A 505 -11.31 -11.70 34.56
N PRO A 506 -10.69 -10.79 33.78
CA PRO A 506 -9.71 -11.15 32.78
C PRO A 506 -8.47 -11.78 33.41
N GLY A 507 -8.03 -12.92 32.88
CA GLY A 507 -6.82 -13.63 33.28
C GLY A 507 -5.59 -13.19 32.49
N THR A 508 -5.77 -12.68 31.27
CA THR A 508 -4.68 -12.28 30.37
C THR A 508 -4.72 -10.79 30.02
N ALA A 509 -3.58 -10.24 29.59
CA ALA A 509 -3.52 -8.86 29.12
C ALA A 509 -4.38 -8.61 27.86
N ALA A 510 -4.53 -9.63 27.00
CA ALA A 510 -5.36 -9.56 25.80
C ALA A 510 -6.86 -9.49 26.14
N GLU A 511 -7.33 -10.28 27.11
CA GLU A 511 -8.70 -10.17 27.63
C GLU A 511 -8.96 -8.81 28.27
N LEU A 512 -8.00 -8.29 29.04
CA LEU A 512 -8.11 -6.95 29.61
C LEU A 512 -8.24 -5.90 28.50
N GLN A 513 -7.43 -5.98 27.44
CA GLN A 513 -7.52 -5.08 26.30
C GLN A 513 -8.90 -5.15 25.64
N ALA A 514 -9.46 -6.35 25.42
CA ALA A 514 -10.80 -6.51 24.86
C ALA A 514 -11.87 -5.80 25.71
N VAL A 515 -11.81 -5.95 27.04
CA VAL A 515 -12.71 -5.25 27.98
C VAL A 515 -12.53 -3.72 27.88
N GLN A 516 -11.29 -3.24 27.83
CA GLN A 516 -11.00 -1.81 27.70
C GLN A 516 -11.57 -1.23 26.40
N GLU A 517 -11.42 -1.93 25.27
CA GLU A 517 -12.02 -1.50 24.00
C GLU A 517 -13.55 -1.48 24.07
N GLY A 518 -14.18 -2.50 24.68
CA GLY A 518 -15.62 -2.53 24.87
C GLY A 518 -16.14 -1.35 25.70
N ILE A 519 -15.43 -0.98 26.77
CA ILE A 519 -15.76 0.21 27.58
C ILE A 519 -15.64 1.49 26.76
N ARG A 520 -14.61 1.64 25.91
CA ARG A 520 -14.48 2.80 25.01
C ARG A 520 -15.67 2.92 24.07
N VAL A 521 -16.23 1.81 23.59
CA VAL A 521 -17.45 1.85 22.77
C VAL A 521 -18.65 2.38 23.56
N LEU A 522 -18.85 1.91 24.80
CA LEU A 522 -19.94 2.41 25.64
C LEU A 522 -19.79 3.88 26.00
N GLU A 523 -18.57 4.32 26.31
CA GLU A 523 -18.27 5.73 26.55
C GLU A 523 -18.59 6.59 25.32
N ASN A 524 -18.21 6.11 24.14
CA ASN A 524 -18.54 6.82 22.91
C ASN A 524 -20.06 6.92 22.69
N LEU A 525 -20.83 5.87 23.02
CA LEU A 525 -22.30 5.94 22.98
C LEU A 525 -22.85 6.98 23.96
N VAL A 526 -22.29 7.09 25.18
CA VAL A 526 -22.65 8.14 26.15
C VAL A 526 -22.35 9.54 25.58
N ASN A 527 -21.19 9.71 24.94
CA ASN A 527 -20.78 10.99 24.35
C ASN A 527 -21.71 11.41 23.19
N MET A 528 -22.14 10.46 22.35
CA MET A 528 -23.07 10.72 21.26
C MET A 528 -24.52 10.88 21.72
N GLY A 529 -24.87 10.38 22.91
CA GLY A 529 -26.22 10.46 23.45
C GLY A 529 -26.63 11.89 23.81
N GLU A 530 -27.87 12.25 23.46
CA GLU A 530 -28.51 13.49 23.90
C GLU A 530 -28.57 13.58 25.43
N GLU A 531 -28.60 14.78 26.00
CA GLU A 531 -28.62 15.00 27.46
C GLU A 531 -29.72 14.21 28.19
N LYS A 532 -30.91 14.10 27.58
CA LYS A 532 -32.06 13.35 28.12
C LYS A 532 -31.82 11.85 28.21
N ASN A 533 -31.05 11.31 27.25
CA ASN A 533 -30.72 9.88 27.14
C ASN A 533 -29.40 9.52 27.83
N ARG A 534 -28.58 10.53 28.13
CA ARG A 534 -27.25 10.38 28.74
C ARG A 534 -27.33 9.79 30.14
N VAL A 535 -28.38 10.10 30.90
CA VAL A 535 -28.60 9.53 32.24
C VAL A 535 -28.80 8.01 32.16
N GLN A 536 -29.60 7.51 31.22
CA GLN A 536 -29.81 6.07 31.06
C GLN A 536 -28.54 5.34 30.58
N LEU A 537 -27.78 5.94 29.66
CA LEU A 537 -26.52 5.33 29.20
C LEU A 537 -25.46 5.33 30.32
N LEU A 538 -25.36 6.40 31.12
CA LEU A 538 -24.50 6.43 32.30
C LEU A 538 -24.97 5.45 33.38
N ALA A 539 -26.27 5.18 33.49
CA ALA A 539 -26.80 4.14 34.37
C ALA A 539 -26.40 2.72 33.94
N LEU A 540 -25.92 2.53 32.71
CA LEU A 540 -25.30 1.27 32.26
C LEU A 540 -23.79 1.29 32.51
N LEU A 541 -23.11 2.38 32.17
CA LEU A 541 -21.65 2.48 32.21
C LEU A 541 -21.09 2.57 33.63
N VAL A 542 -21.63 3.46 34.46
CA VAL A 542 -21.08 3.75 35.80
C VAL A 542 -21.15 2.53 36.72
N PRO A 543 -22.28 1.81 36.85
CA PRO A 543 -22.31 0.59 37.65
C PRO A 543 -21.35 -0.50 37.13
N THR A 544 -21.19 -0.61 35.81
CA THR A 544 -20.27 -1.58 35.20
C THR A 544 -18.81 -1.25 35.52
N LEU A 545 -18.41 0.03 35.49
CA LEU A 545 -17.06 0.43 35.91
C LEU A 545 -16.85 0.23 37.41
N ILE A 546 -17.86 0.49 38.25
CA ILE A 546 -17.75 0.30 39.70
C ILE A 546 -17.59 -1.19 40.05
N SER A 547 -18.24 -2.11 39.32
CA SER A 547 -18.10 -3.55 39.57
C SER A 547 -16.69 -4.09 39.26
N TYR A 548 -15.90 -3.36 38.48
CA TYR A 548 -14.50 -3.70 38.20
C TYR A 548 -13.54 -3.32 39.34
N LEU A 549 -13.97 -2.42 40.23
CA LEU A 549 -13.15 -2.00 41.36
C LEU A 549 -12.90 -3.19 42.31
N LEU A 550 -11.75 -3.15 42.99
CA LEU A 550 -11.37 -4.12 44.00
C LEU A 550 -11.59 -3.51 45.38
N ASP A 551 -12.00 -4.33 46.34
CA ASP A 551 -12.07 -3.91 47.74
C ASP A 551 -10.66 -3.73 48.32
N GLU A 552 -10.49 -2.84 49.30
CA GLU A 552 -9.18 -2.44 49.86
C GLU A 552 -8.30 -3.63 50.27
N ASN A 553 -8.92 -4.67 50.83
CA ASN A 553 -8.24 -5.89 51.28
C ASN A 553 -7.84 -6.84 50.14
N ALA A 554 -8.53 -6.76 48.99
CA ALA A 554 -8.30 -7.63 47.84
C ALA A 554 -7.25 -7.05 46.87
N ILE A 555 -7.00 -5.73 46.92
CA ILE A 555 -6.03 -5.06 46.04
C ILE A 555 -4.63 -5.62 46.23
N SER A 556 -4.18 -5.86 47.46
CA SER A 556 -2.81 -6.33 47.72
C SER A 556 -2.55 -7.71 47.12
N SER A 557 -3.50 -8.64 47.26
CA SER A 557 -3.44 -10.02 46.80
C SER A 557 -3.86 -10.24 45.33
N ALA A 558 -4.44 -9.25 44.67
CA ALA A 558 -4.96 -9.40 43.31
C ALA A 558 -3.85 -9.58 42.25
N PRO A 559 -4.11 -10.37 41.18
CA PRO A 559 -3.24 -10.44 40.00
C PRO A 559 -3.03 -9.07 39.35
N GLN A 560 -1.88 -8.88 38.69
CA GLN A 560 -1.55 -7.61 38.04
C GLN A 560 -2.59 -7.17 37.00
N VAL A 561 -3.15 -8.11 36.23
CA VAL A 561 -4.21 -7.83 35.24
C VAL A 561 -5.47 -7.26 35.91
N SER A 562 -5.86 -7.81 37.06
CA SER A 562 -7.01 -7.30 37.82
C SER A 562 -6.72 -5.95 38.50
N LYS A 563 -5.47 -5.68 38.90
CA LYS A 563 -5.04 -4.36 39.38
C LYS A 563 -5.11 -3.32 38.25
N ASN A 564 -4.64 -3.67 37.06
CA ASN A 564 -4.72 -2.80 35.89
C ASN A 564 -6.19 -2.52 35.49
N LEU A 565 -7.08 -3.52 35.61
CA LEU A 565 -8.52 -3.32 35.40
C LEU A 565 -9.13 -2.34 36.43
N HIS A 566 -8.76 -2.49 37.70
CA HIS A 566 -9.17 -1.57 38.77
C HIS A 566 -8.72 -0.14 38.51
N ASP A 567 -7.43 0.05 38.18
CA ASP A 567 -6.87 1.37 37.90
C ASP A 567 -7.53 2.01 36.68
N PHE A 568 -7.74 1.24 35.60
CA PHE A 568 -8.47 1.69 34.41
C PHE A 568 -9.90 2.13 34.74
N ALA A 569 -10.64 1.34 35.51
CA ALA A 569 -12.01 1.66 35.89
C ALA A 569 -12.09 2.92 36.77
N LEU A 570 -11.19 3.04 37.74
CA LEU A 570 -11.11 4.19 38.62
C LEU A 570 -10.78 5.48 37.86
N GLN A 571 -9.82 5.43 36.93
CA GLN A 571 -9.47 6.57 36.08
C GLN A 571 -10.64 7.03 35.23
N ASN A 572 -11.39 6.09 34.63
CA ASN A 572 -12.57 6.44 33.83
C ASN A 572 -13.69 7.03 34.68
N LEU A 573 -13.96 6.48 35.87
CA LEU A 573 -14.94 7.05 36.81
C LEU A 573 -14.57 8.47 37.25
N MET A 574 -13.28 8.70 37.55
CA MET A 574 -12.76 10.02 37.91
C MET A 574 -12.83 11.02 36.75
N ARG A 575 -12.78 10.55 35.50
CA ARG A 575 -12.94 11.40 34.29
C ARG A 575 -14.40 11.68 33.96
N ILE A 576 -15.27 10.68 34.04
CA ILE A 576 -16.70 10.79 33.70
C ILE A 576 -17.45 11.67 34.71
N GLY A 577 -17.12 11.59 36.00
CA GLY A 577 -17.79 12.37 37.05
C GLY A 577 -17.81 13.89 36.79
N PRO A 578 -16.66 14.53 36.52
CA PRO A 578 -16.59 15.93 36.13
C PRO A 578 -17.20 16.26 34.77
N LEU A 579 -17.15 15.33 33.80
CA LEU A 579 -17.71 15.54 32.45
C LEU A 579 -19.25 15.62 32.46
N TYR A 580 -19.91 14.81 33.31
CA TYR A 580 -21.37 14.72 33.37
C TYR A 580 -21.91 14.81 34.81
N PRO A 581 -21.71 15.94 35.52
CA PRO A 581 -21.89 16.00 36.97
C PRO A 581 -23.33 15.79 37.42
N ALA A 582 -24.32 16.34 36.70
CA ALA A 582 -25.74 16.19 37.04
C ALA A 582 -26.20 14.73 36.85
N ALA A 583 -25.94 14.16 35.67
CA ALA A 583 -26.32 12.79 35.36
C ALA A 583 -25.59 11.76 36.24
N PHE A 584 -24.31 11.97 36.51
CA PHE A 584 -23.51 11.12 37.40
C PHE A 584 -24.05 11.12 38.83
N LYS A 585 -24.42 12.30 39.37
CA LYS A 585 -25.07 12.41 40.69
C LYS A 585 -26.39 11.65 40.75
N THR A 586 -27.21 11.71 39.69
CA THR A 586 -28.47 10.97 39.62
C THR A 586 -28.24 9.46 39.66
N VAL A 587 -27.27 8.95 38.88
CA VAL A 587 -26.96 7.51 38.82
C VAL A 587 -26.40 7.01 40.15
N ILE A 588 -25.43 7.71 40.74
CA ILE A 588 -24.86 7.36 42.05
C ILE A 588 -25.89 7.50 43.17
N GLY A 589 -26.77 8.51 43.10
CA GLY A 589 -27.85 8.72 44.06
C GLY A 589 -28.89 7.60 44.07
N ALA A 590 -29.09 6.92 42.93
CA ALA A 590 -30.02 5.80 42.82
C ALA A 590 -29.51 4.50 43.48
N ALA A 591 -28.21 4.38 43.73
CA ALA A 591 -27.59 3.18 44.30
C ALA A 591 -26.49 3.54 45.34
N PRO A 592 -26.85 3.68 46.63
CA PRO A 592 -25.92 4.14 47.67
C PRO A 592 -24.73 3.18 47.89
N GLU A 593 -24.89 1.88 47.61
CA GLU A 593 -23.83 0.87 47.68
C GLU A 593 -22.71 1.10 46.65
N LEU A 594 -23.05 1.63 45.47
CA LEU A 594 -22.07 1.98 44.45
C LEU A 594 -21.24 3.21 44.88
N LYS A 595 -21.88 4.15 45.58
CA LYS A 595 -21.23 5.34 46.13
C LYS A 595 -20.16 4.97 47.16
N THR A 596 -20.48 4.07 48.10
CA THR A 596 -19.54 3.66 49.15
C THR A 596 -18.32 2.96 48.59
N ARG A 597 -18.51 2.05 47.61
CA ARG A 597 -17.42 1.38 46.87
C ARG A 597 -16.53 2.35 46.10
N LEU A 598 -17.12 3.36 45.44
CA LEU A 598 -16.34 4.37 44.72
C LEU A 598 -15.52 5.23 45.69
N GLU A 599 -16.12 5.67 46.80
CA GLU A 599 -15.42 6.48 47.81
C GLU A 599 -14.26 5.72 48.48
N SER A 600 -14.43 4.43 48.79
CA SER A 600 -13.34 3.61 49.34
C SER A 600 -12.20 3.46 48.33
N ALA A 601 -12.50 3.15 47.07
CA ALA A 601 -11.50 3.05 46.01
C ALA A 601 -10.72 4.37 45.81
N ILE A 602 -11.40 5.52 45.84
CA ILE A 602 -10.75 6.83 45.74
C ILE A 602 -9.82 7.09 46.94
N ARG A 603 -10.26 6.79 48.17
CA ARG A 603 -9.43 6.96 49.38
C ARG A 603 -8.20 6.07 49.34
N ALA A 604 -8.36 4.80 48.95
CA ALA A 604 -7.26 3.85 48.79
C ALA A 604 -6.24 4.32 47.75
N ASN A 605 -6.70 4.86 46.62
CA ASN A 605 -5.83 5.40 45.58
C ASN A 605 -5.08 6.67 46.05
N GLN A 606 -5.74 7.57 46.77
CA GLN A 606 -5.09 8.75 47.35
C GLN A 606 -4.02 8.38 48.40
N ALA A 607 -4.29 7.37 49.23
CA ALA A 607 -3.33 6.86 50.22
C ALA A 607 -2.10 6.22 49.52
N SER A 608 -2.34 5.40 48.49
CA SER A 608 -1.28 4.78 47.68
C SER A 608 -0.43 5.82 46.95
N SER A 609 -1.05 6.84 46.35
CA SER A 609 -0.36 7.94 45.67
C SER A 609 0.51 8.77 46.63
N LYS A 610 -0.04 9.12 47.81
CA LYS A 610 0.72 9.81 48.87
C LYS A 610 1.89 8.97 49.39
N ALA A 611 1.72 7.65 49.56
CA ALA A 611 2.79 6.74 49.97
C ALA A 611 3.90 6.64 48.90
N LYS A 612 3.55 6.57 47.61
CA LYS A 612 4.52 6.60 46.50
C LYS A 612 5.27 7.93 46.40
N ALA A 613 4.58 9.05 46.64
CA ALA A 613 5.20 10.38 46.67
C ALA A 613 6.19 10.54 47.83
N ALA A 614 5.81 10.05 49.03
CA ALA A 614 6.70 10.03 50.20
C ALA A 614 7.92 9.10 49.99
N ALA A 615 7.74 7.95 49.34
CA ALA A 615 8.84 7.04 49.00
C ALA A 615 9.82 7.62 47.97
N ARG A 616 9.34 8.40 46.99
CA ARG A 616 10.19 9.13 46.04
C ARG A 616 11.00 10.25 46.69
N GLN A 617 10.44 10.92 47.71
CA GLN A 617 11.17 11.93 48.49
C GLN A 617 12.19 11.32 49.46
N ALA A 618 12.08 10.02 49.77
CA ALA A 618 12.99 9.29 50.65
C ALA A 618 14.11 8.54 49.91
N GLN A 619 14.18 8.59 48.57
CA GLN A 619 15.33 8.07 47.82
C GLN A 619 16.53 9.04 47.97
N PRO A 620 17.72 8.56 48.38
CA PRO A 620 18.88 9.41 48.55
C PRO A 620 19.37 9.92 47.19
N THR A 621 19.56 11.22 47.08
CA THR A 621 20.31 11.86 45.99
C THR A 621 21.74 11.34 46.01
N VAL A 622 22.08 10.43 45.09
CA VAL A 622 23.48 10.06 44.85
C VAL A 622 24.14 11.28 44.21
N GLN A 623 24.90 12.04 45.01
CA GLN A 623 25.78 13.09 44.53
C GLN A 623 26.87 12.44 43.64
N ALA A 624 26.82 12.71 42.33
CA ALA A 624 27.93 12.41 41.44
C ALA A 624 29.13 13.28 41.84
N ALA A 625 30.20 12.66 42.36
CA ALA A 625 31.45 13.34 42.67
C ALA A 625 32.32 13.50 41.41
N PRO A 626 32.98 14.66 41.20
CA PRO A 626 33.82 14.89 40.03
C PRO A 626 35.15 14.14 40.19
N THR A 627 35.56 13.39 39.15
CA THR A 627 36.74 12.52 39.21
C THR A 627 37.94 13.22 38.55
N ILE A 628 38.78 13.87 39.34
CA ILE A 628 40.17 14.20 38.94
C ILE A 628 41.10 13.42 39.86
N LYS A 629 41.85 12.46 39.30
CA LYS A 629 42.91 11.71 40.00
C LYS A 629 44.28 12.10 39.44
N LEU A 630 45.01 12.94 40.15
CA LEU A 630 46.46 13.07 40.02
C LEU A 630 47.12 11.85 40.70
N LYS A 631 47.92 11.08 39.95
CA LYS A 631 48.78 10.04 40.51
C LYS A 631 50.20 10.58 40.63
N THR A 632 50.65 10.81 41.86
CA THR A 632 52.07 10.81 42.22
C THR A 632 52.35 9.55 43.04
N SER A 633 53.17 8.65 42.53
CA SER A 633 53.80 7.58 43.32
C SER A 633 55.30 7.60 43.05
N PHE A 634 56.05 8.08 44.04
CA PHE A 634 57.44 7.73 44.25
C PHE A 634 57.48 6.26 44.69
N PHE A 635 58.15 5.41 43.91
CA PHE A 635 59.16 4.44 44.31
C PHE A 635 59.58 3.62 43.08
#